data_AF-A0A2T1C7N3-F1
#
_entry.id   AF-A0A2T1C7N3-F1
#
_cell.length_a   1.000
_cell.length_b   1.000
_cell.length_c   1.000
_cell.angle_alpha   90.00
_cell.angle_beta   90.00
_cell.angle_gamma   90.00
#
_symmetry.space_group_name_H-M   'P 1'
#
loop_
_entity.id
_entity.type
_entity.pdbx_description
1 polymer ?
#
loop_
_entity_poly.entity_id
_entity_poly.type
_entity_poly.pdbx_seq_one_letter_code
_entity_poly.pdbx_strand_id
1 'polypeptide(L)'
;MVTTSRLSAPTTFKLIEATVEEITKAFNFGALTAEQLVQLYLNRIEAYEDAGPTLNSITTINPEALEVARALDEEFQSGASRSLLHGIPVLLKDNIDTFDMPTSNGSVILKDAIPPDDAFITQSLRDAGAIILGKASMGEFAGSSYNTIDGQTKNPYNFNRNTGGSSSGSGAAIAANFATLAIGTDTSTSVRGPASFNGLVGLRPTTGLISRDGIAPKNLTFDTAGPMARTVTDMALLLNEIAAIDPNDPLTPDSEDKIAEDYTDFLVEGSLKGARLGIARDFFGGDPEIDALAEAAIEKLEELGAEIIDPVVFDPEFIDFFVRSGGPNIRTIADYRFKEDWDAYLETFGPDVPKTVEEFIEIYETEVVNSPLPVQNSVLNLLTRAANTSTDDPAYENLIENILPTATELKLALFDAFDLDALVFPYQTSFAPPINNPVYSVEDPDFVSSSVPSPATLAGYSSVGFPGIVVPMGFGSQGLPTTLSFFGRPYEEGKLISYAYDYEQATQLREAPPLLPALEGEEFEYVTEVLVQGTESDDTIVAGEIADFDGNADTIVAAAGNDLIDTTTAISGGNLIYGGDGNDTIFVGLNDKAYGEAGDDILDASQGRGGNLLSGGLGNDTLYASSNDQLYGDQGDDQLFVGAGGDNLLTGGAGSDQFWIANGELPSAPNTVTDF
;
A
#
# COMPACT_ATOMS: atom_id res chain seq x y z
N MET A 1 -24.08 41.67 2.78
CA MET A 1 -24.27 40.25 3.13
C MET A 1 -23.20 39.51 2.39
N VAL A 2 -22.32 38.86 3.14
CA VAL A 2 -21.31 37.96 2.62
C VAL A 2 -21.96 36.91 1.70
N THR A 3 -21.32 36.62 0.58
CA THR A 3 -21.79 35.64 -0.41
C THR A 3 -20.73 34.59 -0.67
N THR A 4 -21.15 33.36 -0.94
CA THR A 4 -20.26 32.27 -1.36
C THR A 4 -20.52 31.87 -2.80
N SER A 5 -19.46 31.52 -3.52
CA SER A 5 -19.53 30.98 -4.87
C SER A 5 -18.53 29.85 -5.03
N ARG A 6 -19.01 28.68 -5.48
CA ARG A 6 -18.14 27.54 -5.77
C ARG A 6 -17.35 27.84 -7.04
N LEU A 7 -16.03 27.82 -6.96
CA LEU A 7 -15.14 28.05 -8.10
C LEU A 7 -14.82 26.74 -8.83
N SER A 8 -14.90 25.61 -8.11
CA SER A 8 -14.73 24.28 -8.68
C SER A 8 -16.08 23.57 -8.90
N ALA A 9 -16.09 22.58 -9.79
CA ALA A 9 -17.14 21.58 -9.79
C ALA A 9 -17.03 20.73 -8.50
N PRO A 10 -18.14 20.19 -7.98
CA PRO A 10 -18.09 19.20 -6.91
C PRO A 10 -17.21 18.01 -7.31
N THR A 11 -16.32 17.62 -6.41
CA THR A 11 -15.56 16.37 -6.53
C THR A 11 -16.32 15.28 -5.78
N THR A 12 -16.41 14.09 -6.36
CA THR A 12 -17.02 12.94 -5.70
C THR A 12 -15.93 12.03 -5.15
N PHE A 13 -15.91 11.82 -3.84
CA PHE A 13 -15.13 10.75 -3.24
C PHE A 13 -15.93 9.44 -3.31
N LYS A 14 -15.26 8.35 -3.67
CA LYS A 14 -15.82 6.99 -3.68
C LYS A 14 -14.83 6.07 -3.00
N LEU A 15 -15.22 5.43 -1.90
CA LEU A 15 -14.35 4.46 -1.21
C LEU A 15 -13.97 3.30 -2.14
N ILE A 16 -14.94 2.84 -2.95
CA ILE A 16 -14.74 1.75 -3.89
C ILE A 16 -13.78 2.20 -4.99
N GLU A 17 -12.65 1.50 -5.08
CA GLU A 17 -11.54 1.80 -5.97
C GLU A 17 -10.80 3.11 -5.65
N ALA A 18 -10.99 3.70 -4.47
CA ALA A 18 -10.21 4.87 -4.04
C ALA A 18 -8.71 4.57 -4.09
N THR A 19 -7.98 5.44 -4.77
CA THR A 19 -6.51 5.47 -4.80
C THR A 19 -5.95 6.23 -3.60
N VAL A 20 -4.65 6.07 -3.30
CA VAL A 20 -3.98 6.88 -2.27
C VAL A 20 -4.10 8.36 -2.61
N GLU A 21 -3.92 8.74 -3.89
CA GLU A 21 -4.04 10.15 -4.33
C GLU A 21 -5.43 10.74 -4.05
N GLU A 22 -6.51 10.02 -4.35
CA GLU A 22 -7.88 10.49 -4.12
C GLU A 22 -8.21 10.63 -2.63
N ILE A 23 -7.67 9.72 -1.80
CA ILE A 23 -7.79 9.77 -0.34
C ILE A 23 -7.02 10.98 0.21
N THR A 24 -5.73 11.13 -0.15
CA THR A 24 -4.89 12.26 0.26
C THR A 24 -5.51 13.58 -0.19
N LYS A 25 -6.09 13.62 -1.38
CA LYS A 25 -6.85 14.79 -1.85
C LYS A 25 -8.03 15.09 -0.93
N ALA A 26 -8.85 14.10 -0.58
CA ALA A 26 -9.97 14.31 0.34
C ALA A 26 -9.52 14.76 1.73
N PHE A 27 -8.38 14.28 2.23
CA PHE A 27 -7.75 14.76 3.47
C PHE A 27 -7.32 16.23 3.36
N ASN A 28 -6.64 16.59 2.27
CA ASN A 28 -6.17 17.96 2.02
C ASN A 28 -7.30 18.99 1.90
N PHE A 29 -8.52 18.56 1.55
CA PHE A 29 -9.71 19.42 1.49
C PHE A 29 -10.61 19.29 2.72
N GLY A 30 -10.16 18.60 3.79
CA GLY A 30 -10.95 18.39 5.00
C GLY A 30 -12.23 17.58 4.80
N ALA A 31 -12.42 17.00 3.61
CA ALA A 31 -13.62 16.26 3.22
C ALA A 31 -13.66 14.85 3.82
N LEU A 32 -12.49 14.34 4.19
CA LEU A 32 -12.31 13.05 4.85
C LEU A 32 -11.19 13.20 5.89
N THR A 33 -11.29 12.46 6.99
CA THR A 33 -10.17 12.27 7.93
C THR A 33 -9.74 10.81 7.95
N ALA A 34 -8.55 10.50 8.46
CA ALA A 34 -8.07 9.13 8.61
C ALA A 34 -9.01 8.31 9.52
N GLU A 35 -9.53 8.89 10.62
CA GLU A 35 -10.51 8.24 11.49
C GLU A 35 -11.78 7.87 10.70
N GLN A 36 -12.29 8.78 9.87
CA GLN A 36 -13.46 8.53 9.03
C GLN A 36 -13.19 7.44 7.98
N LEU A 37 -12.03 7.47 7.33
CA LEU A 37 -11.63 6.46 6.35
C LEU A 37 -11.53 5.06 6.99
N VAL A 38 -10.89 4.95 8.15
CA VAL A 38 -10.83 3.70 8.91
C VAL A 38 -12.24 3.23 9.26
N GLN A 39 -13.11 4.12 9.73
CA GLN A 39 -14.50 3.76 10.04
C GLN A 39 -15.27 3.26 8.81
N LEU A 40 -15.07 3.85 7.63
CA LEU A 40 -15.67 3.37 6.39
C LEU A 40 -15.23 1.94 6.05
N TYR A 41 -13.93 1.64 6.17
CA TYR A 41 -13.43 0.28 5.96
C TYR A 41 -13.94 -0.71 7.02
N LEU A 42 -13.99 -0.32 8.30
CA LEU A 42 -14.52 -1.17 9.38
C LEU A 42 -16.01 -1.48 9.17
N ASN A 43 -16.81 -0.50 8.76
CA ASN A 43 -18.23 -0.72 8.42
C ASN A 43 -18.37 -1.73 7.28
N ARG A 44 -17.47 -1.66 6.30
CA ARG A 44 -17.47 -2.55 5.15
C ARG A 44 -17.05 -3.99 5.51
N ILE A 45 -16.04 -4.12 6.37
CA ILE A 45 -15.63 -5.40 6.95
C ILE A 45 -16.80 -5.98 7.77
N GLU A 46 -17.43 -5.22 8.65
CA GLU A 46 -18.59 -5.69 9.42
C GLU A 46 -19.72 -6.17 8.49
N ALA A 47 -20.01 -5.43 7.42
CA ALA A 47 -21.07 -5.78 6.48
C ALA A 47 -20.80 -7.08 5.71
N TYR A 48 -19.57 -7.28 5.21
CA TYR A 48 -19.28 -8.33 4.23
C TYR A 48 -18.43 -9.49 4.76
N GLU A 49 -17.64 -9.26 5.80
CA GLU A 49 -16.86 -10.28 6.51
C GLU A 49 -17.72 -10.92 7.63
N ASP A 50 -18.29 -10.10 8.52
CA ASP A 50 -18.99 -10.59 9.71
C ASP A 50 -20.48 -10.91 9.49
N ALA A 51 -21.21 -10.00 8.82
CA ALA A 51 -22.65 -10.14 8.61
C ALA A 51 -23.02 -10.97 7.35
N GLY A 52 -22.11 -11.06 6.38
CA GLY A 52 -22.25 -11.87 5.17
C GLY A 52 -21.97 -11.08 3.89
N PRO A 53 -21.27 -11.65 2.89
CA PRO A 53 -21.21 -13.08 2.54
C PRO A 53 -20.12 -13.91 3.24
N THR A 54 -19.30 -13.30 4.09
CA THR A 54 -18.20 -13.89 4.86
C THR A 54 -17.12 -14.43 3.94
N LEU A 55 -16.19 -13.53 3.57
CA LEU A 55 -15.07 -13.89 2.70
C LEU A 55 -13.99 -14.68 3.43
N ASN A 56 -13.94 -14.67 4.77
CA ASN A 56 -12.85 -15.22 5.58
C ASN A 56 -11.49 -14.63 5.14
N SER A 57 -11.48 -13.32 4.94
CA SER A 57 -10.34 -12.57 4.40
C SER A 57 -9.55 -11.80 5.45
N ILE A 58 -10.12 -11.61 6.65
CA ILE A 58 -9.50 -10.91 7.77
C ILE A 58 -9.41 -11.89 8.96
N THR A 59 -8.22 -12.03 9.54
CA THR A 59 -7.99 -12.86 10.73
C THR A 59 -8.09 -12.04 12.02
N THR A 60 -7.60 -10.79 12.00
CA THR A 60 -7.63 -9.91 13.17
C THR A 60 -7.74 -8.45 12.72
N ILE A 61 -8.59 -7.67 13.40
CA ILE A 61 -8.62 -6.22 13.25
C ILE A 61 -7.81 -5.59 14.39
N ASN A 62 -7.03 -4.56 14.06
CA ASN A 62 -6.30 -3.81 15.07
C ASN A 62 -7.29 -3.06 15.98
N PRO A 63 -7.37 -3.38 17.28
CA PRO A 63 -8.30 -2.72 18.20
C PRO A 63 -7.99 -1.23 18.38
N GLU A 64 -6.77 -0.79 18.08
CA GLU A 64 -6.31 0.59 18.21
C GLU A 64 -6.38 1.38 16.89
N ALA A 65 -6.84 0.78 15.78
CA ALA A 65 -6.84 1.42 14.46
C ALA A 65 -7.47 2.81 14.43
N LEU A 66 -8.63 2.99 15.10
CA LEU A 66 -9.32 4.29 15.19
C LEU A 66 -8.58 5.30 16.08
N GLU A 67 -7.91 4.82 17.13
CA GLU A 67 -7.12 5.69 18.02
C GLU A 67 -5.86 6.19 17.30
N VAL A 68 -5.15 5.30 16.61
CA VAL A 68 -4.02 5.63 15.75
C VAL A 68 -4.44 6.60 14.63
N ALA A 69 -5.57 6.35 13.99
CA ALA A 69 -6.10 7.23 12.95
C ALA A 69 -6.35 8.65 13.47
N ARG A 70 -6.94 8.78 14.66
CA ARG A 70 -7.17 10.09 15.29
C ARG A 70 -5.86 10.81 15.64
N ALA A 71 -4.86 10.08 16.13
CA ALA A 71 -3.55 10.67 16.39
C ALA A 71 -2.85 11.17 15.12
N LEU A 72 -2.99 10.44 14.00
CA LEU A 72 -2.49 10.86 12.70
C LEU A 72 -3.28 12.04 12.12
N ASP A 73 -4.59 12.11 12.37
CA ASP A 73 -5.41 13.28 12.06
C ASP A 73 -4.93 14.51 12.83
N GLU A 74 -4.63 14.38 14.13
CA GLU A 74 -4.05 15.45 14.95
C GLU A 74 -2.66 15.89 14.44
N GLU A 75 -1.82 14.95 14.02
CA GLU A 75 -0.52 15.24 13.42
C GLU A 75 -0.66 15.98 12.08
N PHE A 76 -1.54 15.51 11.20
CA PHE A 76 -1.85 16.14 9.92
C PHE A 76 -2.38 17.56 10.12
N GLN A 77 -3.29 17.72 11.08
CA GLN A 77 -3.80 19.01 11.52
C GLN A 77 -2.70 19.91 12.09
N SER A 78 -1.66 19.36 12.71
CA SER A 78 -0.50 20.14 13.18
C SER A 78 0.47 20.58 12.08
N GLY A 79 0.11 20.36 10.80
CA GLY A 79 0.96 20.67 9.65
C GLY A 79 2.05 19.63 9.36
N ALA A 80 2.02 18.48 10.05
CA ALA A 80 2.98 17.40 9.87
C ALA A 80 2.35 16.25 9.07
N SER A 81 3.03 15.82 8.01
CA SER A 81 2.72 14.59 7.29
C SER A 81 4.01 13.79 7.15
N ARG A 82 3.95 12.50 7.45
CA ARG A 82 5.15 11.64 7.46
C ARG A 82 5.54 11.15 6.07
N SER A 83 4.56 10.87 5.22
CA SER A 83 4.73 10.41 3.84
C SER A 83 3.41 10.53 3.07
N LEU A 84 3.37 10.05 1.82
CA LEU A 84 2.12 9.88 1.08
C LEU A 84 1.21 8.79 1.65
N LEU A 85 1.71 7.92 2.53
CA LEU A 85 0.92 6.91 3.26
C LEU A 85 0.38 7.41 4.61
N HIS A 86 0.57 8.69 4.96
CA HIS A 86 0.05 9.25 6.20
C HIS A 86 -1.48 9.10 6.29
N GLY A 87 -1.95 8.35 7.29
CA GLY A 87 -3.38 8.05 7.49
C GLY A 87 -3.95 6.97 6.57
N ILE A 88 -3.13 6.31 5.75
CA ILE A 88 -3.59 5.28 4.80
C ILE A 88 -3.69 3.89 5.47
N PRO A 89 -4.86 3.22 5.43
CA PRO A 89 -5.03 1.89 6.01
C PRO A 89 -4.38 0.77 5.18
N VAL A 90 -3.52 -0.02 5.84
CA VAL A 90 -2.78 -1.15 5.26
C VAL A 90 -3.13 -2.44 6.02
N LEU A 91 -3.40 -3.51 5.28
CA LEU A 91 -3.51 -4.86 5.84
C LEU A 91 -2.19 -5.62 5.70
N LEU A 92 -1.76 -6.27 6.77
CA LEU A 92 -0.60 -7.16 6.73
C LEU A 92 -1.08 -8.59 6.67
N LYS A 93 -0.46 -9.43 5.84
CA LYS A 93 -0.69 -10.88 5.92
C LYS A 93 -0.34 -11.39 7.34
N ASP A 94 -1.12 -12.35 7.83
CA ASP A 94 -1.03 -12.90 9.19
C ASP A 94 0.28 -13.67 9.52
N ASN A 95 1.30 -13.60 8.68
CA ASN A 95 2.65 -14.09 8.98
C ASN A 95 3.68 -12.95 9.12
N ILE A 96 3.25 -11.70 9.22
CA ILE A 96 4.12 -10.53 9.39
C ILE A 96 3.91 -10.02 10.81
N ASP A 97 4.97 -9.87 11.59
CA ASP A 97 4.88 -9.55 13.02
C ASP A 97 4.37 -8.14 13.30
N THR A 98 3.62 -8.06 14.39
CA THR A 98 3.10 -6.82 15.00
C THR A 98 3.17 -6.98 16.51
N PHE A 99 3.67 -6.00 17.27
CA PHE A 99 3.75 -6.11 18.73
C PHE A 99 2.36 -6.04 19.42
N ASP A 100 1.34 -5.53 18.73
CA ASP A 100 0.00 -5.21 19.26
C ASP A 100 -1.11 -6.19 18.82
N MET A 101 -0.81 -7.14 17.93
CA MET A 101 -1.75 -8.15 17.44
C MET A 101 -1.08 -9.52 17.28
N PRO A 102 -1.84 -10.63 17.35
CA PRO A 102 -1.31 -11.95 17.07
C PRO A 102 -0.74 -12.06 15.64
N THR A 103 0.28 -12.90 15.49
CA THR A 103 0.79 -13.35 14.19
C THR A 103 0.75 -14.87 14.17
N SER A 104 -0.28 -15.41 13.53
CA SER A 104 -0.65 -16.82 13.72
C SER A 104 -0.21 -17.74 12.58
N ASN A 105 0.22 -17.17 11.44
CA ASN A 105 0.53 -17.91 10.21
C ASN A 105 -0.67 -18.78 9.72
N GLY A 106 -1.90 -18.35 10.03
CA GLY A 106 -3.15 -19.11 9.83
C GLY A 106 -3.34 -20.33 10.74
N SER A 107 -2.48 -20.53 11.74
CA SER A 107 -2.53 -21.71 12.60
C SER A 107 -3.29 -21.42 13.89
N VAL A 108 -4.29 -22.25 14.19
CA VAL A 108 -5.01 -22.20 15.47
C VAL A 108 -4.11 -22.38 16.69
N ILE A 109 -2.91 -22.96 16.50
CA ILE A 109 -1.88 -23.14 17.55
C ILE A 109 -1.29 -21.79 17.96
N LEU A 110 -1.19 -20.84 17.03
CA LEU A 110 -0.62 -19.51 17.24
C LEU A 110 -1.66 -18.39 17.25
N LYS A 111 -2.96 -18.71 17.30
CA LYS A 111 -4.05 -17.72 17.18
C LYS A 111 -3.98 -16.56 18.18
N ASP A 112 -3.37 -16.81 19.35
CA ASP A 112 -3.23 -15.84 20.44
C ASP A 112 -1.75 -15.42 20.64
N ALA A 113 -0.84 -15.82 19.74
CA ALA A 113 0.60 -15.58 19.87
C ALA A 113 0.95 -14.18 19.39
N ILE A 114 1.28 -13.29 20.34
CA ILE A 114 1.71 -11.91 20.06
C ILE A 114 3.25 -11.88 20.01
N PRO A 115 3.85 -11.45 18.87
CA PRO A 115 5.29 -11.22 18.74
C PRO A 115 5.84 -10.20 19.75
N PRO A 116 7.14 -10.24 20.07
CA PRO A 116 7.75 -9.28 21.00
C PRO A 116 7.87 -7.86 20.44
N ASP A 117 7.94 -7.71 19.11
CA ASP A 117 8.12 -6.47 18.38
C ASP A 117 7.43 -6.52 16.99
N ASP A 118 7.44 -5.37 16.30
CA ASP A 118 6.99 -5.26 14.92
C ASP A 118 8.02 -5.88 13.97
N ALA A 119 7.56 -6.49 12.87
CA ALA A 119 8.43 -6.78 11.73
C ALA A 119 9.09 -5.50 11.22
N PHE A 120 10.26 -5.61 10.58
CA PHE A 120 10.96 -4.45 10.03
C PHE A 120 10.04 -3.60 9.14
N ILE A 121 9.32 -4.26 8.21
CA ILE A 121 8.38 -3.58 7.30
C ILE A 121 7.15 -3.02 8.01
N THR A 122 6.71 -3.62 9.13
CA THR A 122 5.60 -3.09 9.93
C THR A 122 6.02 -1.78 10.57
N GLN A 123 7.23 -1.72 11.15
CA GLN A 123 7.78 -0.50 11.73
C GLN A 123 7.95 0.59 10.66
N SER A 124 8.51 0.26 9.49
CA SER A 124 8.66 1.23 8.39
C SER A 124 7.32 1.83 7.96
N LEU A 125 6.27 1.02 7.85
CA LEU A 125 4.93 1.52 7.52
C LEU A 125 4.36 2.45 8.61
N ARG A 126 4.56 2.14 9.90
CA ARG A 126 4.13 3.03 10.99
C ARG A 126 4.93 4.34 11.00
N ASP A 127 6.22 4.29 10.71
CA ASP A 127 7.10 5.46 10.60
C ASP A 127 6.67 6.34 9.42
N ALA A 128 6.21 5.74 8.33
CA ALA A 128 5.60 6.44 7.19
C ALA A 128 4.20 7.02 7.50
N GLY A 129 3.62 6.75 8.66
CA GLY A 129 2.29 7.21 9.05
C GLY A 129 1.14 6.35 8.51
N ALA A 130 1.42 5.14 8.00
CA ALA A 130 0.38 4.21 7.59
C ALA A 130 -0.32 3.59 8.82
N ILE A 131 -1.61 3.31 8.67
CA ILE A 131 -2.42 2.67 9.72
C ILE A 131 -2.45 1.17 9.46
N ILE A 132 -1.84 0.39 10.34
CA ILE A 132 -1.99 -1.07 10.29
C ILE A 132 -3.40 -1.43 10.74
N LEU A 133 -4.31 -1.61 9.77
CA LEU A 133 -5.74 -1.87 10.01
C LEU A 133 -5.97 -3.24 10.65
N GLY A 134 -5.12 -4.21 10.34
CA GLY A 134 -5.25 -5.58 10.84
C GLY A 134 -4.44 -6.61 10.06
N LYS A 135 -4.73 -7.87 10.37
CA LYS A 135 -4.11 -9.07 9.82
C LYS A 135 -5.05 -9.70 8.79
N ALA A 136 -4.63 -9.72 7.54
CA ALA A 136 -5.33 -10.42 6.48
C ALA A 136 -5.08 -11.93 6.58
N SER A 137 -6.13 -12.71 6.37
CA SER A 137 -6.09 -14.16 6.42
C SER A 137 -5.14 -14.75 5.38
N MET A 138 -4.69 -15.97 5.61
CA MET A 138 -3.74 -16.63 4.74
C MET A 138 -3.98 -18.13 4.70
N GLY A 139 -3.44 -18.77 3.67
CA GLY A 139 -3.28 -20.21 3.68
C GLY A 139 -2.26 -20.64 4.74
N GLU A 140 -2.65 -21.58 5.60
CA GLU A 140 -1.88 -22.03 6.76
C GLU A 140 -0.44 -22.43 6.38
N PHE A 141 0.56 -21.97 7.14
CA PHE A 141 1.99 -22.18 6.84
C PHE A 141 2.39 -21.76 5.43
N ALA A 142 1.88 -20.60 5.02
CA ALA A 142 2.05 -20.02 3.70
C ALA A 142 1.68 -21.01 2.56
N GLY A 143 0.63 -21.81 2.74
CA GLY A 143 0.15 -22.78 1.75
C GLY A 143 -1.35 -22.70 1.46
N SER A 144 -1.74 -22.78 0.19
CA SER A 144 -3.15 -22.70 -0.27
C SER A 144 -3.90 -21.46 0.24
N SER A 145 -5.22 -21.53 0.46
CA SER A 145 -6.10 -20.43 0.89
C SER A 145 -7.08 -20.86 1.99
N TYR A 146 -6.74 -21.95 2.67
CA TYR A 146 -7.50 -22.50 3.78
C TYR A 146 -6.60 -22.56 5.01
N ASN A 147 -7.19 -22.31 6.18
CA ASN A 147 -6.47 -22.39 7.45
C ASN A 147 -7.35 -22.89 8.60
N THR A 148 -6.74 -23.17 9.75
CA THR A 148 -7.42 -23.80 10.90
C THR A 148 -8.10 -22.79 11.83
N ILE A 149 -7.98 -21.49 11.56
CA ILE A 149 -8.63 -20.40 12.31
C ILE A 149 -9.94 -20.00 11.63
N ASP A 150 -9.84 -19.49 10.40
CA ASP A 150 -10.93 -18.86 9.65
C ASP A 150 -11.57 -19.82 8.63
N GLY A 151 -10.86 -20.89 8.27
CA GLY A 151 -11.27 -21.82 7.23
C GLY A 151 -10.87 -21.31 5.84
N GLN A 152 -11.78 -21.43 4.87
CA GLN A 152 -11.50 -21.10 3.47
C GLN A 152 -11.74 -19.62 3.19
N THR A 153 -10.71 -18.89 2.73
CA THR A 153 -10.90 -17.57 2.13
C THR A 153 -11.59 -17.70 0.76
N LYS A 154 -12.62 -16.89 0.50
CA LYS A 154 -13.44 -16.95 -0.72
C LYS A 154 -13.14 -15.78 -1.66
N ASN A 155 -13.18 -16.06 -2.97
CA ASN A 155 -12.95 -15.04 -3.98
C ASN A 155 -14.13 -14.07 -4.07
N PRO A 156 -13.90 -12.74 -4.01
CA PRO A 156 -14.99 -11.76 -3.99
C PRO A 156 -15.73 -11.63 -5.33
N TYR A 157 -15.15 -12.06 -6.45
CA TYR A 157 -15.85 -12.14 -7.74
C TYR A 157 -16.75 -13.36 -7.85
N ASN A 158 -16.46 -14.43 -7.10
CA ASN A 158 -17.27 -15.64 -7.04
C ASN A 158 -16.94 -16.47 -5.79
N PHE A 159 -17.87 -16.52 -4.82
CA PHE A 159 -17.64 -17.16 -3.52
C PHE A 159 -17.41 -18.68 -3.57
N ASN A 160 -17.58 -19.32 -4.72
CA ASN A 160 -17.28 -20.73 -4.97
C ASN A 160 -15.84 -20.98 -5.47
N ARG A 161 -15.06 -19.91 -5.68
CA ARG A 161 -13.70 -19.96 -6.22
C ARG A 161 -12.65 -19.70 -5.16
N ASN A 162 -11.49 -20.30 -5.38
CA ASN A 162 -10.28 -20.05 -4.62
C ASN A 162 -9.77 -18.62 -4.87
N THR A 163 -9.11 -18.02 -3.88
CA THR A 163 -8.47 -16.71 -3.99
C THR A 163 -7.03 -16.78 -4.48
N GLY A 164 -6.49 -17.97 -4.69
CA GLY A 164 -5.04 -18.17 -4.80
C GLY A 164 -4.42 -18.21 -3.42
N GLY A 165 -3.11 -18.47 -3.34
CA GLY A 165 -2.46 -18.62 -2.05
C GLY A 165 -0.97 -18.36 -2.09
N SER A 166 -0.36 -18.01 -0.95
CA SER A 166 -0.94 -18.03 0.39
C SER A 166 -1.41 -16.69 0.94
N SER A 167 -1.17 -15.56 0.27
CA SER A 167 -1.71 -14.25 0.67
C SER A 167 -3.19 -14.13 0.24
N SER A 168 -4.00 -15.14 0.60
CA SER A 168 -5.38 -15.31 0.17
C SER A 168 -6.27 -14.18 0.67
N GLY A 169 -6.16 -13.83 1.96
CA GLY A 169 -6.88 -12.74 2.58
C GLY A 169 -6.43 -11.39 2.04
N SER A 170 -5.12 -11.14 1.89
CA SER A 170 -4.62 -9.89 1.30
C SER A 170 -5.23 -9.66 -0.09
N GLY A 171 -5.25 -10.69 -0.95
CA GLY A 171 -5.87 -10.61 -2.27
C GLY A 171 -7.38 -10.38 -2.23
N ALA A 172 -8.11 -11.13 -1.39
CA ALA A 172 -9.57 -11.02 -1.29
C ALA A 172 -10.01 -9.68 -0.68
N ALA A 173 -9.35 -9.24 0.39
CA ALA A 173 -9.68 -8.02 1.13
C ALA A 173 -9.46 -6.77 0.28
N ILE A 174 -8.35 -6.67 -0.46
CA ILE A 174 -8.09 -5.51 -1.31
C ILE A 174 -9.01 -5.48 -2.54
N ALA A 175 -9.30 -6.62 -3.14
CA ALA A 175 -10.30 -6.69 -4.19
C ALA A 175 -11.70 -6.31 -3.68
N ALA A 176 -12.04 -6.66 -2.43
CA ALA A 176 -13.28 -6.30 -1.76
C ALA A 176 -13.32 -4.85 -1.24
N ASN A 177 -12.22 -4.07 -1.37
CA ASN A 177 -12.06 -2.73 -0.81
C ASN A 177 -12.18 -2.68 0.73
N PHE A 178 -11.63 -3.66 1.45
CA PHE A 178 -11.59 -3.66 2.93
C PHE A 178 -10.43 -2.85 3.52
N ALA A 179 -9.48 -2.44 2.69
CA ALA A 179 -8.41 -1.51 3.04
C ALA A 179 -7.90 -0.86 1.74
N THR A 180 -7.05 0.16 1.88
CA THR A 180 -6.44 0.81 0.73
C THR A 180 -5.37 -0.10 0.11
N LEU A 181 -4.49 -0.65 0.94
CA LEU A 181 -3.31 -1.42 0.52
C LEU A 181 -3.14 -2.71 1.33
N ALA A 182 -2.42 -3.69 0.81
CA ALA A 182 -1.98 -4.83 1.61
C ALA A 182 -0.55 -5.28 1.29
N ILE A 183 0.08 -5.88 2.29
CA ILE A 183 1.31 -6.65 2.11
C ILE A 183 0.98 -8.13 2.11
N GLY A 184 1.48 -8.84 1.10
CA GLY A 184 1.54 -10.29 1.06
C GLY A 184 2.98 -10.79 1.22
N THR A 185 3.14 -12.11 1.27
CA THR A 185 4.45 -12.76 1.23
C THR A 185 4.48 -13.79 0.12
N ASP A 186 5.61 -13.91 -0.58
CA ASP A 186 5.80 -14.71 -1.77
C ASP A 186 7.04 -15.61 -1.61
N THR A 187 6.84 -16.92 -1.43
CA THR A 187 7.89 -17.93 -1.59
C THR A 187 8.01 -18.39 -3.05
N SER A 188 6.90 -18.38 -3.79
CA SER A 188 6.88 -18.75 -5.21
C SER A 188 5.77 -18.10 -6.02
N THR A 189 4.54 -18.09 -5.49
CA THR A 189 3.40 -17.47 -6.17
C THR A 189 2.57 -16.60 -5.23
N SER A 190 2.99 -16.49 -3.97
CA SER A 190 2.05 -16.17 -2.90
C SER A 190 1.65 -14.70 -2.79
N VAL A 191 2.22 -13.79 -3.58
CA VAL A 191 1.68 -12.43 -3.81
C VAL A 191 0.94 -12.37 -5.15
N ARG A 192 1.60 -12.84 -6.21
CA ARG A 192 1.11 -12.67 -7.60
C ARG A 192 -0.03 -13.62 -7.97
N GLY A 193 -0.07 -14.81 -7.40
CA GLY A 193 -1.16 -15.77 -7.53
C GLY A 193 -2.47 -15.21 -6.97
N PRO A 194 -2.49 -14.80 -5.69
CA PRO A 194 -3.62 -14.07 -5.14
C PRO A 194 -3.96 -12.78 -5.90
N ALA A 195 -2.96 -11.98 -6.30
CA ALA A 195 -3.24 -10.79 -7.10
C ALA A 195 -3.95 -11.15 -8.42
N SER A 196 -3.47 -12.19 -9.12
CA SER A 196 -4.05 -12.62 -10.39
C SER A 196 -5.48 -13.12 -10.28
N PHE A 197 -5.80 -13.91 -9.26
CA PHE A 197 -7.16 -14.45 -9.11
C PHE A 197 -8.15 -13.44 -8.52
N ASN A 198 -7.68 -12.34 -7.93
CA ASN A 198 -8.53 -11.28 -7.38
C ASN A 198 -8.40 -9.96 -8.17
N GLY A 199 -7.83 -9.99 -9.38
CA GLY A 199 -7.81 -8.84 -10.29
C GLY A 199 -7.03 -7.64 -9.77
N LEU A 200 -5.90 -7.88 -9.08
CA LEU A 200 -5.05 -6.85 -8.48
C LEU A 200 -3.70 -6.75 -9.17
N VAL A 201 -2.99 -5.67 -8.85
CA VAL A 201 -1.55 -5.55 -9.07
C VAL A 201 -0.82 -6.22 -7.91
N GLY A 202 0.21 -7.00 -8.23
CA GLY A 202 1.07 -7.63 -7.22
C GLY A 202 2.51 -7.70 -7.70
N LEU A 203 3.43 -7.24 -6.86
CA LEU A 203 4.86 -7.30 -7.13
C LEU A 203 5.53 -8.31 -6.20
N ARG A 204 6.23 -9.28 -6.80
CA ARG A 204 7.29 -9.99 -6.10
C ARG A 204 8.59 -9.26 -6.45
N PRO A 205 9.28 -8.62 -5.50
CA PRO A 205 10.55 -7.96 -5.79
C PRO A 205 11.70 -8.98 -5.88
N THR A 206 12.87 -8.47 -6.22
CA THR A 206 14.15 -9.14 -6.02
C THR A 206 14.26 -9.59 -4.57
N THR A 207 14.60 -10.86 -4.36
CA THR A 207 14.86 -11.38 -3.02
C THR A 207 16.02 -10.60 -2.39
N GLY A 208 15.78 -10.02 -1.21
CA GLY A 208 16.72 -9.10 -0.54
C GLY A 208 16.41 -7.61 -0.75
N LEU A 209 15.44 -7.24 -1.61
CA LEU A 209 15.04 -5.83 -1.71
C LEU A 209 14.26 -5.35 -0.47
N ILE A 210 13.46 -6.25 0.11
CA ILE A 210 12.64 -6.01 1.29
C ILE A 210 13.10 -6.96 2.40
N SER A 211 13.27 -6.43 3.62
CA SER A 211 13.63 -7.24 4.79
C SER A 211 12.57 -8.30 5.10
N ARG A 212 13.03 -9.45 5.61
CA ARG A 212 12.22 -10.57 6.08
C ARG A 212 12.26 -10.72 7.60
N ASP A 213 12.94 -9.79 8.30
CA ASP A 213 12.96 -9.76 9.76
C ASP A 213 11.54 -9.55 10.33
N GLY A 214 11.17 -10.34 11.32
CA GLY A 214 9.80 -10.44 11.85
C GLY A 214 8.75 -10.96 10.87
N ILE A 215 9.12 -11.76 9.86
CA ILE A 215 8.15 -12.47 9.02
C ILE A 215 8.28 -13.98 9.27
N ALA A 216 7.20 -14.60 9.72
CA ALA A 216 7.14 -16.04 9.98
C ALA A 216 7.54 -16.81 8.70
N PRO A 217 8.66 -17.55 8.72
CA PRO A 217 9.28 -18.03 7.50
C PRO A 217 8.56 -19.24 6.93
N LYS A 218 8.62 -19.36 5.61
CA LYS A 218 8.32 -20.61 4.90
C LYS A 218 9.59 -21.23 4.34
N ASN A 219 10.43 -20.42 3.73
CA ASN A 219 11.68 -20.83 3.15
C ASN A 219 12.53 -19.59 2.90
N LEU A 220 13.46 -19.27 3.81
CA LEU A 220 14.26 -18.05 3.69
C LEU A 220 15.22 -18.06 2.48
N THR A 221 15.28 -19.12 1.67
CA THR A 221 15.97 -19.08 0.37
C THR A 221 15.15 -18.30 -0.67
N PHE A 222 13.82 -18.31 -0.58
CA PHE A 222 12.93 -17.76 -1.61
C PHE A 222 11.94 -16.72 -1.09
N ASP A 223 11.76 -16.63 0.22
CA ASP A 223 10.80 -15.72 0.82
C ASP A 223 11.13 -14.26 0.52
N THR A 224 10.08 -13.49 0.26
CA THR A 224 10.07 -12.04 0.22
C THR A 224 8.66 -11.56 0.57
N ALA A 225 8.55 -10.41 1.23
CA ALA A 225 7.30 -9.66 1.21
C ALA A 225 7.06 -9.07 -0.19
N GLY A 226 5.83 -8.68 -0.48
CA GLY A 226 5.49 -8.01 -1.73
C GLY A 226 4.22 -7.17 -1.61
N PRO A 227 4.22 -5.96 -2.17
CA PRO A 227 3.06 -5.07 -2.13
C PRO A 227 1.94 -5.57 -3.05
N MET A 228 0.70 -5.40 -2.61
CA MET A 228 -0.53 -5.73 -3.32
C MET A 228 -1.48 -4.54 -3.30
N ALA A 229 -1.90 -4.06 -4.46
CA ALA A 229 -2.77 -2.90 -4.59
C ALA A 229 -3.72 -3.03 -5.79
N ARG A 230 -4.67 -2.09 -5.90
CA ARG A 230 -5.61 -2.02 -7.02
C ARG A 230 -4.98 -1.39 -8.27
N THR A 231 -3.99 -0.52 -8.08
CA THR A 231 -3.29 0.20 -9.16
C THR A 231 -1.77 0.00 -9.07
N VAL A 232 -1.05 0.21 -10.18
CA VAL A 232 0.43 0.19 -10.19
C VAL A 232 0.99 1.36 -9.37
N THR A 233 0.35 2.52 -9.42
CA THR A 233 0.73 3.71 -8.62
C THR A 233 0.73 3.40 -7.13
N ASP A 234 -0.39 2.89 -6.60
CA ASP A 234 -0.54 2.57 -5.18
C ASP A 234 0.44 1.47 -4.74
N MET A 235 0.75 0.52 -5.63
CA MET A 235 1.75 -0.52 -5.38
C MET A 235 3.17 0.07 -5.28
N ALA A 236 3.52 1.01 -6.15
CA ALA A 236 4.82 1.69 -6.13
C ALA A 236 5.00 2.57 -4.89
N LEU A 237 3.95 3.31 -4.48
CA LEU A 237 3.93 4.07 -3.23
C LEU A 237 4.18 3.17 -2.03
N LEU A 238 3.55 1.99 -2.00
CA LEU A 238 3.78 1.02 -0.93
C LEU A 238 5.21 0.44 -0.94
N LEU A 239 5.80 0.26 -2.12
CA LEU A 239 7.16 -0.27 -2.26
C LEU A 239 8.21 0.70 -1.70
N ASN A 240 8.02 2.02 -1.87
CA ASN A 240 8.92 3.04 -1.31
C ASN A 240 9.13 2.87 0.19
N GLU A 241 8.05 2.57 0.92
CA GLU A 241 8.09 2.54 2.39
C GLU A 241 8.65 1.23 2.96
N ILE A 242 8.84 0.19 2.14
CA ILE A 242 9.26 -1.15 2.61
C ILE A 242 10.54 -1.67 1.97
N ALA A 243 11.00 -1.07 0.86
CA ALA A 243 12.27 -1.40 0.24
C ALA A 243 13.41 -0.68 0.98
N ALA A 244 14.11 -1.39 1.86
CA ALA A 244 15.15 -0.81 2.69
C ALA A 244 16.20 -1.85 3.11
N ILE A 245 17.37 -1.33 3.52
CA ILE A 245 18.45 -2.14 4.08
C ILE A 245 18.19 -2.39 5.56
N ASP A 246 18.23 -3.66 5.94
CA ASP A 246 18.10 -4.13 7.31
C ASP A 246 19.30 -5.03 7.68
N PRO A 247 20.16 -4.61 8.62
CA PRO A 247 21.31 -5.42 9.04
C PRO A 247 20.93 -6.76 9.71
N ASN A 248 19.69 -6.94 10.16
CA ASN A 248 19.21 -8.20 10.72
C ASN A 248 18.84 -9.22 9.63
N ASP A 249 18.57 -8.76 8.41
CA ASP A 249 18.34 -9.61 7.26
C ASP A 249 19.63 -9.74 6.41
N PRO A 250 20.24 -10.94 6.33
CA PRO A 250 21.52 -11.12 5.64
C PRO A 250 21.49 -10.90 4.12
N LEU A 251 20.31 -10.80 3.49
CA LEU A 251 20.19 -10.56 2.04
C LEU A 251 20.02 -9.09 1.67
N THR A 252 19.54 -8.25 2.59
CA THR A 252 19.29 -6.85 2.23
C THR A 252 20.55 -6.04 1.92
N PRO A 253 21.73 -6.30 2.52
CA PRO A 253 22.96 -5.61 2.12
C PRO A 253 23.33 -5.78 0.64
N ASP A 254 22.88 -6.85 -0.02
CA ASP A 254 23.12 -7.04 -1.46
C ASP A 254 22.36 -6.01 -2.31
N SER A 255 21.37 -5.31 -1.74
CA SER A 255 20.57 -4.27 -2.37
C SER A 255 21.15 -2.87 -2.17
N GLU A 256 22.28 -2.72 -1.46
CA GLU A 256 22.99 -1.44 -1.29
C GLU A 256 23.29 -0.85 -2.68
N ASP A 257 22.89 0.42 -2.89
CA ASP A 257 22.93 1.17 -4.16
C ASP A 257 22.01 0.67 -5.31
N LYS A 258 21.09 -0.27 -5.05
CA LYS A 258 20.15 -0.81 -6.06
C LYS A 258 18.69 -0.49 -5.77
N ILE A 259 18.38 -0.10 -4.54
CA ILE A 259 17.06 0.42 -4.17
C ILE A 259 16.90 1.79 -4.85
N ALA A 260 15.79 1.99 -5.57
CA ALA A 260 15.46 3.30 -6.11
C ALA A 260 15.17 4.30 -4.98
N GLU A 261 15.52 5.57 -5.18
CA GLU A 261 15.17 6.64 -4.23
C GLU A 261 13.65 6.81 -4.14
N ASP A 262 12.97 6.75 -5.28
CA ASP A 262 11.52 6.78 -5.38
C ASP A 262 11.06 5.90 -6.55
N TYR A 263 10.27 4.85 -6.27
CA TYR A 263 9.69 3.98 -7.28
C TYR A 263 8.56 4.63 -8.08
N THR A 264 8.00 5.75 -7.61
CA THR A 264 6.99 6.52 -8.35
C THR A 264 7.59 7.30 -9.52
N ASP A 265 8.90 7.54 -9.53
CA ASP A 265 9.62 8.11 -10.67
C ASP A 265 9.52 7.24 -11.95
N PHE A 266 9.19 5.96 -11.79
CA PHE A 266 9.00 5.04 -12.90
C PHE A 266 7.57 5.04 -13.47
N LEU A 267 6.62 5.77 -12.87
CA LEU A 267 5.22 5.88 -13.34
C LEU A 267 5.13 6.84 -14.53
N VAL A 268 5.68 6.40 -15.67
CA VAL A 268 5.82 7.22 -16.88
C VAL A 268 4.98 6.64 -18.02
N GLU A 269 4.01 7.41 -18.51
CA GLU A 269 3.28 7.09 -19.74
C GLU A 269 4.22 7.07 -20.95
N GLY A 270 4.03 6.11 -21.85
CA GLY A 270 4.87 5.89 -23.03
C GLY A 270 6.20 5.19 -22.77
N SER A 271 6.42 4.63 -21.57
CA SER A 271 7.63 3.88 -21.21
C SER A 271 7.78 2.55 -21.97
N LEU A 272 6.70 2.00 -22.53
CA LEU A 272 6.75 0.81 -23.39
C LEU A 272 7.39 1.11 -24.75
N LYS A 273 7.51 2.38 -25.16
CA LYS A 273 8.09 2.74 -26.44
C LYS A 273 9.56 2.34 -26.54
N GLY A 274 9.84 1.35 -27.38
CA GLY A 274 11.17 0.80 -27.58
C GLY A 274 11.58 -0.26 -26.55
N ALA A 275 10.71 -0.61 -25.61
CA ALA A 275 10.91 -1.75 -24.72
C ALA A 275 10.92 -3.05 -25.52
N ARG A 276 11.88 -3.94 -25.27
CA ARG A 276 12.01 -5.22 -25.96
C ARG A 276 11.41 -6.33 -25.11
N LEU A 277 10.19 -6.76 -25.46
CA LEU A 277 9.39 -7.66 -24.65
C LEU A 277 9.31 -9.05 -25.28
N GLY A 278 9.80 -10.06 -24.56
CA GLY A 278 9.82 -11.45 -25.01
C GLY A 278 8.57 -12.22 -24.60
N ILE A 279 7.80 -12.72 -25.56
CA ILE A 279 6.59 -13.51 -25.25
C ILE A 279 6.98 -14.94 -24.92
N ALA A 280 6.85 -15.32 -23.65
CA ALA A 280 7.19 -16.65 -23.17
C ALA A 280 6.08 -17.65 -23.50
N ARG A 281 6.13 -18.22 -24.71
CA ARG A 281 5.05 -19.05 -25.28
C ARG A 281 4.84 -20.39 -24.54
N ASP A 282 5.77 -20.80 -23.68
CA ASP A 282 5.64 -22.00 -22.85
C ASP A 282 4.45 -21.98 -21.87
N PHE A 283 3.89 -20.80 -21.57
CA PHE A 283 2.79 -20.61 -20.61
C PHE A 283 1.41 -20.37 -21.27
N PHE A 284 1.31 -20.59 -22.59
CA PHE A 284 0.07 -20.49 -23.36
C PHE A 284 -0.52 -21.87 -23.66
N GLY A 285 -1.77 -21.90 -24.12
CA GLY A 285 -2.49 -23.13 -24.51
C GLY A 285 -3.27 -23.77 -23.37
N GLY A 286 -3.55 -23.00 -22.32
CA GLY A 286 -4.30 -23.42 -21.15
C GLY A 286 -5.80 -23.23 -21.36
N ASP A 287 -6.38 -22.31 -20.59
CA ASP A 287 -7.74 -21.82 -20.83
C ASP A 287 -7.76 -20.90 -22.07
N PRO A 288 -8.58 -21.21 -23.10
CA PRO A 288 -8.65 -20.42 -24.33
C PRO A 288 -9.07 -18.96 -24.13
N GLU A 289 -9.87 -18.64 -23.10
CA GLU A 289 -10.25 -17.25 -22.81
C GLU A 289 -9.07 -16.47 -22.24
N ILE A 290 -8.25 -17.11 -21.38
CA ILE A 290 -7.02 -16.50 -20.88
C ILE A 290 -6.03 -16.27 -22.02
N ASP A 291 -5.85 -17.26 -22.90
CA ASP A 291 -4.98 -17.10 -24.07
C ASP A 291 -5.46 -15.92 -24.93
N ALA A 292 -6.77 -15.80 -25.18
CA ALA A 292 -7.33 -14.69 -25.95
C ALA A 292 -7.12 -13.32 -25.28
N LEU A 293 -7.27 -13.22 -23.96
CA LEU A 293 -6.98 -12.01 -23.20
C LEU A 293 -5.48 -11.65 -23.26
N ALA A 294 -4.61 -12.66 -23.18
CA ALA A 294 -3.16 -12.47 -23.29
C ALA A 294 -2.75 -12.00 -24.69
N GLU A 295 -3.31 -12.56 -25.78
CA GLU A 295 -3.05 -12.06 -27.13
C GLU A 295 -3.49 -10.59 -27.28
N ALA A 296 -4.68 -10.23 -26.77
CA ALA A 296 -5.15 -8.84 -26.81
C ALA A 296 -4.24 -7.90 -26.01
N ALA A 297 -3.70 -8.36 -24.86
CA ALA A 297 -2.73 -7.61 -24.09
C ALA A 297 -1.41 -7.43 -24.86
N ILE A 298 -0.92 -8.46 -25.55
CA ILE A 298 0.30 -8.38 -26.39
C ILE A 298 0.11 -7.41 -27.55
N GLU A 299 -1.03 -7.47 -28.25
CA GLU A 299 -1.39 -6.50 -29.29
C GLU A 299 -1.36 -5.07 -28.73
N LYS A 300 -1.88 -4.88 -27.51
CA LYS A 300 -1.86 -3.58 -26.86
C LYS A 300 -0.45 -3.09 -26.51
N LEU A 301 0.44 -3.98 -26.06
CA LEU A 301 1.84 -3.64 -25.81
C LEU A 301 2.55 -3.19 -27.10
N GLU A 302 2.30 -3.86 -28.23
CA GLU A 302 2.84 -3.46 -29.54
C GLU A 302 2.30 -2.08 -29.97
N GLU A 303 1.00 -1.81 -29.77
CA GLU A 303 0.39 -0.50 -30.05
C GLU A 303 1.02 0.65 -29.25
N LEU A 304 1.41 0.38 -28.00
CA LEU A 304 2.11 1.34 -27.12
C LEU A 304 3.59 1.54 -27.50
N GLY A 305 4.08 0.75 -28.47
CA GLY A 305 5.39 0.92 -29.09
C GLY A 305 6.46 -0.04 -28.55
N ALA A 306 6.08 -1.09 -27.83
CA ALA A 306 7.00 -2.16 -27.47
C ALA A 306 7.40 -2.97 -28.71
N GLU A 307 8.67 -3.39 -28.76
CA GLU A 307 9.15 -4.39 -29.72
C GLU A 307 8.87 -5.79 -29.19
N ILE A 308 7.90 -6.47 -29.80
CA ILE A 308 7.49 -7.82 -29.40
C ILE A 308 8.41 -8.87 -30.04
N ILE A 309 9.11 -9.63 -29.19
CA ILE A 309 9.92 -10.78 -29.57
C ILE A 309 9.12 -12.05 -29.31
N ASP A 310 8.58 -12.65 -30.37
CA ASP A 310 7.69 -13.82 -30.29
C ASP A 310 8.02 -14.83 -31.42
N PRO A 311 8.32 -16.11 -31.11
CA PRO A 311 8.28 -16.73 -29.78
C PRO A 311 9.62 -16.63 -29.03
N VAL A 312 9.53 -16.40 -27.72
CA VAL A 312 10.59 -16.77 -26.77
C VAL A 312 10.17 -18.08 -26.11
N VAL A 313 10.98 -19.12 -26.29
CA VAL A 313 10.77 -20.44 -25.68
C VAL A 313 11.98 -20.83 -24.87
N PHE A 314 11.74 -21.43 -23.72
CA PHE A 314 12.78 -22.00 -22.87
C PHE A 314 13.32 -23.29 -23.48
N ASP A 315 14.53 -23.68 -23.05
CA ASP A 315 15.02 -25.02 -23.34
C ASP A 315 14.02 -26.06 -22.78
N PRO A 316 13.57 -27.06 -23.57
CA PRO A 316 12.68 -28.10 -23.07
C PRO A 316 13.19 -28.82 -21.81
N GLU A 317 14.50 -28.98 -21.65
CA GLU A 317 15.11 -29.54 -20.44
C GLU A 317 14.96 -28.61 -19.25
N PHE A 318 15.03 -27.28 -19.45
CA PHE A 318 14.74 -26.30 -18.40
C PHE A 318 13.29 -26.42 -17.94
N ILE A 319 12.33 -26.47 -18.88
CA ILE A 319 10.91 -26.60 -18.56
C ILE A 319 10.61 -27.91 -17.83
N ASP A 320 11.19 -29.03 -18.28
CA ASP A 320 10.97 -30.32 -17.63
C ASP A 320 11.59 -30.38 -16.22
N PHE A 321 12.82 -29.91 -16.06
CA PHE A 321 13.54 -30.02 -14.80
C PHE A 321 13.09 -28.97 -13.77
N PHE A 322 13.05 -27.70 -14.12
CA PHE A 322 12.75 -26.63 -13.16
C PHE A 322 11.25 -26.51 -12.94
N VAL A 323 10.45 -26.48 -14.02
CA VAL A 323 9.03 -26.07 -13.93
C VAL A 323 8.08 -27.26 -13.76
N ARG A 324 8.24 -28.34 -14.52
CA ARG A 324 7.31 -29.49 -14.53
C ARG A 324 7.74 -30.62 -13.58
N SER A 325 8.54 -31.56 -14.07
CA SER A 325 8.77 -32.86 -13.46
C SER A 325 9.75 -32.79 -12.29
N GLY A 326 10.79 -31.95 -12.38
CA GLY A 326 11.78 -31.78 -11.30
C GLY A 326 11.41 -30.69 -10.27
N GLY A 327 10.53 -29.76 -10.61
CA GLY A 327 10.06 -28.69 -9.71
C GLY A 327 9.54 -29.20 -8.35
N PRO A 328 8.69 -30.24 -8.29
CA PRO A 328 8.23 -30.84 -7.04
C PRO A 328 9.37 -31.41 -6.17
N ASN A 329 10.43 -31.95 -6.80
CA ASN A 329 11.61 -32.42 -6.07
C ASN A 329 12.42 -31.26 -5.53
N ILE A 330 12.60 -30.19 -6.32
CA ILE A 330 13.29 -28.97 -5.86
C ILE A 330 12.57 -28.38 -4.66
N ARG A 331 11.23 -28.24 -4.72
CA ARG A 331 10.44 -27.78 -3.58
C ARG A 331 10.62 -28.68 -2.36
N THR A 332 10.53 -29.99 -2.57
CA THR A 332 10.69 -30.99 -1.50
C THR A 332 12.04 -30.89 -0.80
N ILE A 333 13.13 -30.71 -1.55
CA ILE A 333 14.48 -30.55 -1.00
C ILE A 333 14.62 -29.17 -0.35
N ALA A 334 14.07 -28.12 -0.96
CA ALA A 334 14.07 -26.78 -0.39
C ALA A 334 13.44 -26.74 1.00
N ASP A 335 12.35 -27.50 1.23
CA ASP A 335 11.67 -27.57 2.53
C ASP A 335 12.55 -28.18 3.65
N TYR A 336 13.76 -28.72 3.36
CA TYR A 336 14.66 -29.28 4.39
C TYR A 336 15.15 -28.24 5.39
N ARG A 337 15.16 -26.96 4.99
CA ARG A 337 15.49 -25.84 5.89
C ARG A 337 14.32 -25.39 6.77
N PHE A 338 13.09 -25.82 6.48
CA PHE A 338 11.89 -25.29 7.14
C PHE A 338 11.96 -25.43 8.65
N LYS A 339 12.44 -26.56 9.16
CA LYS A 339 12.55 -26.79 10.61
C LYS A 339 13.50 -25.79 11.27
N GLU A 340 14.68 -25.57 10.67
CA GLU A 340 15.67 -24.64 11.19
C GLU A 340 15.13 -23.20 11.23
N ASP A 341 14.56 -22.74 10.10
CA ASP A 341 14.00 -21.39 10.01
C ASP A 341 12.80 -21.21 10.98
N TRP A 342 11.90 -22.20 11.04
CA TRP A 342 10.67 -22.12 11.84
C TRP A 342 10.94 -22.21 13.34
N ASP A 343 11.78 -23.15 13.79
CA ASP A 343 12.12 -23.27 15.21
C ASP A 343 12.85 -22.01 15.69
N ALA A 344 13.77 -21.45 14.88
CA ALA A 344 14.46 -20.20 15.21
C ALA A 344 13.50 -19.00 15.34
N TYR A 345 12.49 -18.93 14.46
CA TYR A 345 11.42 -17.94 14.59
C TYR A 345 10.59 -18.13 15.87
N LEU A 346 10.22 -19.38 16.20
CA LEU A 346 9.45 -19.66 17.43
C LEU A 346 10.23 -19.35 18.72
N GLU A 347 11.56 -19.39 18.69
CA GLU A 347 12.42 -19.01 19.82
C GLU A 347 12.27 -17.54 20.23
N THR A 348 11.81 -16.65 19.35
CA THR A 348 11.59 -15.23 19.66
C THR A 348 10.40 -15.00 20.60
N PHE A 349 9.42 -15.91 20.58
CA PHE A 349 8.20 -15.82 21.39
C PHE A 349 8.44 -16.18 22.87
N GLY A 350 7.49 -15.79 23.72
CA GLY A 350 7.43 -16.22 25.12
C GLY A 350 7.25 -17.75 25.31
N PRO A 351 7.37 -18.25 26.55
CA PRO A 351 7.40 -19.69 26.85
C PRO A 351 6.08 -20.44 26.62
N ASP A 352 4.97 -19.73 26.42
CA ASP A 352 3.64 -20.32 26.24
C ASP A 352 3.37 -20.75 24.78
N VAL A 353 4.23 -20.35 23.84
CA VAL A 353 4.17 -20.74 22.43
C VAL A 353 4.99 -22.01 22.20
N PRO A 354 4.47 -23.05 21.52
CA PRO A 354 5.26 -24.23 21.16
C PRO A 354 6.50 -23.83 20.36
N LYS A 355 7.62 -24.49 20.63
CA LYS A 355 8.96 -24.12 20.19
C LYS A 355 9.50 -24.97 19.06
N THR A 356 8.88 -26.10 18.75
CA THR A 356 9.39 -26.98 17.69
C THR A 356 8.33 -27.47 16.72
N VAL A 357 8.75 -27.75 15.48
CA VAL A 357 7.94 -28.45 14.47
C VAL A 357 7.29 -29.72 15.03
N GLU A 358 7.98 -30.50 15.86
CA GLU A 358 7.46 -31.73 16.44
C GLU A 358 6.28 -31.49 17.40
N GLU A 359 6.32 -30.43 18.20
CA GLU A 359 5.19 -30.05 19.07
C GLU A 359 3.98 -29.65 18.24
N PHE A 360 4.18 -28.94 17.13
CA PHE A 360 3.09 -28.62 16.19
C PHE A 360 2.47 -29.89 15.59
N ILE A 361 3.29 -30.86 15.17
CA ILE A 361 2.79 -32.16 14.66
C ILE A 361 1.94 -32.85 15.73
N GLU A 362 2.43 -32.93 16.97
CA GLU A 362 1.71 -33.56 18.08
C GLU A 362 0.35 -32.88 18.32
N ILE A 363 0.31 -31.55 18.40
CA ILE A 363 -0.93 -30.79 18.62
C ILE A 363 -1.89 -30.98 17.43
N TYR A 364 -1.41 -30.94 16.20
CA TYR A 364 -2.26 -31.15 15.03
C TYR A 364 -2.89 -32.54 15.00
N GLU A 365 -2.10 -33.58 15.26
CA GLU A 365 -2.55 -34.97 15.21
C GLU A 365 -3.44 -35.37 16.38
N THR A 366 -3.34 -34.68 17.53
CA THR A 366 -4.07 -35.04 18.75
C THR A 366 -5.23 -34.11 19.08
N GLU A 367 -5.10 -32.81 18.81
CA GLU A 367 -6.08 -31.79 19.21
C GLU A 367 -6.86 -31.22 18.01
N VAL A 368 -6.18 -30.83 16.93
CA VAL A 368 -6.79 -30.09 15.82
C VAL A 368 -7.47 -31.01 14.79
N VAL A 369 -7.01 -32.25 14.63
CA VAL A 369 -7.52 -33.21 13.62
C VAL A 369 -9.03 -33.44 13.69
N ASN A 370 -9.63 -33.31 14.88
CA ASN A 370 -11.07 -33.51 15.10
C ASN A 370 -11.86 -32.19 15.16
N SER A 371 -11.23 -31.05 14.89
CA SER A 371 -11.90 -29.75 14.88
C SER A 371 -12.80 -29.58 13.66
N PRO A 372 -13.75 -28.62 13.68
CA PRO A 372 -14.55 -28.28 12.50
C PRO A 372 -13.72 -27.76 11.32
N LEU A 373 -12.52 -27.25 11.59
CA LEU A 373 -11.57 -26.76 10.61
C LEU A 373 -10.25 -27.56 10.72
N PRO A 374 -10.22 -28.82 10.25
CA PRO A 374 -9.06 -29.67 10.42
C PRO A 374 -7.90 -29.22 9.52
N VAL A 375 -6.68 -29.47 10.02
CA VAL A 375 -5.43 -29.17 9.31
C VAL A 375 -5.39 -29.83 7.92
N GLN A 376 -4.83 -29.12 6.94
CA GLN A 376 -4.63 -29.66 5.60
C GLN A 376 -3.51 -30.71 5.57
N ASN A 377 -3.69 -31.75 4.76
CA ASN A 377 -2.64 -32.75 4.51
C ASN A 377 -1.34 -32.13 3.98
N SER A 378 -1.40 -31.04 3.22
CA SER A 378 -0.21 -30.32 2.75
C SER A 378 0.62 -29.74 3.89
N VAL A 379 -0.03 -29.25 4.95
CA VAL A 379 0.63 -28.74 6.15
C VAL A 379 1.29 -29.89 6.92
N LEU A 380 0.55 -30.96 7.21
CA LEU A 380 1.13 -32.14 7.88
C LEU A 380 2.30 -32.75 7.10
N ASN A 381 2.20 -32.80 5.77
CA ASN A 381 3.27 -33.29 4.89
C ASN A 381 4.51 -32.38 4.89
N LEU A 382 4.35 -31.07 5.06
CA LEU A 382 5.47 -30.14 5.25
C LEU A 382 6.16 -30.43 6.59
N LEU A 383 5.40 -30.34 7.68
CA LEU A 383 5.94 -30.45 9.03
C LEU A 383 6.62 -31.81 9.25
N THR A 384 5.94 -32.90 8.88
CA THR A 384 6.48 -34.26 9.02
C THR A 384 7.77 -34.45 8.20
N ARG A 385 7.86 -33.85 7.01
CA ARG A 385 9.06 -33.92 6.19
C ARG A 385 10.20 -33.12 6.82
N ALA A 386 9.92 -31.87 7.22
CA ALA A 386 10.90 -30.99 7.85
C ALA A 386 11.46 -31.60 9.14
N ALA A 387 10.63 -32.27 9.96
CA ALA A 387 11.07 -32.98 11.16
C ALA A 387 12.07 -34.14 10.91
N ASN A 388 12.15 -34.63 9.67
CA ASN A 388 12.99 -35.78 9.29
C ASN A 388 14.07 -35.44 8.25
N THR A 389 14.26 -34.15 7.96
CA THR A 389 15.22 -33.67 6.94
C THR A 389 16.06 -32.52 7.51
N SER A 390 17.15 -32.17 6.84
CA SER A 390 18.11 -31.17 7.33
C SER A 390 18.88 -30.53 6.18
N THR A 391 19.37 -29.31 6.41
CA THR A 391 20.27 -28.55 5.53
C THR A 391 21.64 -29.20 5.34
N ASP A 392 22.04 -30.15 6.21
CA ASP A 392 23.25 -30.98 6.06
C ASP A 392 23.11 -32.09 5.00
N ASP A 393 21.92 -32.30 4.41
CA ASP A 393 21.72 -33.33 3.40
C ASP A 393 22.45 -32.96 2.10
N PRO A 394 23.24 -33.88 1.49
CA PRO A 394 23.93 -33.60 0.23
C PRO A 394 23.02 -33.15 -0.92
N ALA A 395 21.74 -33.53 -0.91
CA ALA A 395 20.77 -33.05 -1.88
C ALA A 395 20.44 -31.55 -1.68
N TYR A 396 20.38 -31.08 -0.43
CA TYR A 396 20.19 -29.67 -0.11
C TYR A 396 21.44 -28.85 -0.44
N GLU A 397 22.63 -29.32 -0.08
CA GLU A 397 23.89 -28.67 -0.49
C GLU A 397 23.96 -28.54 -2.03
N ASN A 398 23.66 -29.62 -2.76
CA ASN A 398 23.62 -29.58 -4.22
C ASN A 398 22.54 -28.65 -4.79
N LEU A 399 21.40 -28.52 -4.10
CA LEU A 399 20.36 -27.56 -4.48
C LEU A 399 20.90 -26.13 -4.43
N ILE A 400 21.50 -25.73 -3.31
CA ILE A 400 21.99 -24.37 -3.08
C ILE A 400 23.23 -24.07 -3.93
N GLU A 401 24.21 -24.96 -3.99
CA GLU A 401 25.51 -24.70 -4.63
C GLU A 401 25.47 -24.85 -6.15
N ASN A 402 24.59 -25.69 -6.70
CA ASN A 402 24.61 -26.03 -8.13
C ASN A 402 23.28 -25.75 -8.83
N ILE A 403 22.17 -26.27 -8.32
CA ILE A 403 20.88 -26.23 -9.03
C ILE A 403 20.33 -24.80 -9.13
N LEU A 404 20.28 -24.05 -8.02
CA LEU A 404 19.72 -22.69 -8.03
C LEU A 404 20.59 -21.68 -8.81
N PRO A 405 21.94 -21.69 -8.68
CA PRO A 405 22.80 -20.87 -9.53
C PRO A 405 22.64 -21.19 -11.03
N THR A 406 22.54 -22.47 -11.39
CA THR A 406 22.30 -22.87 -12.79
C THR A 406 20.97 -22.33 -13.31
N ALA A 407 19.90 -22.37 -12.49
CA ALA A 407 18.61 -21.80 -12.87
C ALA A 407 18.72 -20.29 -13.16
N THR A 408 19.49 -19.56 -12.35
CA THR A 408 19.75 -18.13 -12.52
C THR A 408 20.52 -17.85 -13.82
N GLU A 409 21.61 -18.59 -14.05
CA GLU A 409 22.44 -18.45 -15.25
C GLU A 409 21.62 -18.69 -16.53
N LEU A 410 20.83 -19.76 -16.57
CA LEU A 410 20.01 -20.10 -17.74
C LEU A 410 18.93 -19.04 -18.02
N LYS A 411 18.35 -18.43 -16.98
CA LYS A 411 17.41 -17.31 -17.15
C LYS A 411 18.12 -16.08 -17.71
N LEU A 412 19.24 -15.66 -17.13
CA LEU A 412 19.99 -14.49 -17.65
C LEU A 412 20.45 -14.72 -19.10
N ALA A 413 20.93 -15.92 -19.41
CA ALA A 413 21.33 -16.29 -20.76
C ALA A 413 20.16 -16.20 -21.76
N LEU A 414 18.93 -16.50 -21.34
CA LEU A 414 17.74 -16.32 -22.18
C LEU A 414 17.50 -14.83 -22.48
N PHE A 415 17.53 -13.97 -21.46
CA PHE A 415 17.40 -12.52 -21.67
C PHE A 415 18.51 -11.99 -22.59
N ASP A 416 19.75 -12.44 -22.42
CA ASP A 416 20.89 -12.02 -23.25
C ASP A 416 20.76 -12.52 -24.69
N ALA A 417 20.30 -13.75 -24.89
CA ALA A 417 20.18 -14.36 -26.21
C ALA A 417 19.16 -13.66 -27.12
N PHE A 418 18.10 -13.10 -26.51
CA PHE A 418 17.03 -12.39 -27.22
C PHE A 418 17.10 -10.86 -27.05
N ASP A 419 18.07 -10.36 -26.27
CA ASP A 419 18.25 -8.96 -25.92
C ASP A 419 16.96 -8.36 -25.33
N LEU A 420 16.46 -8.95 -24.24
CA LEU A 420 15.16 -8.63 -23.66
C LEU A 420 15.29 -7.65 -22.49
N ASP A 421 14.31 -6.74 -22.39
CA ASP A 421 14.04 -5.95 -21.18
C ASP A 421 13.17 -6.72 -20.19
N ALA A 422 12.14 -7.43 -20.68
CA ALA A 422 11.26 -8.24 -19.85
C ALA A 422 10.68 -9.43 -20.62
N LEU A 423 10.35 -10.49 -19.90
CA LEU A 423 9.49 -11.57 -20.38
C LEU A 423 8.03 -11.25 -20.05
N VAL A 424 7.13 -11.60 -20.98
CA VAL A 424 5.69 -11.37 -20.89
C VAL A 424 4.92 -12.67 -21.13
N PHE A 425 3.94 -12.96 -20.27
CA PHE A 425 3.08 -14.15 -20.34
C PHE A 425 1.83 -14.01 -19.46
N PRO A 426 0.74 -14.77 -19.71
CA PRO A 426 -0.37 -14.87 -18.77
C PRO A 426 0.11 -15.50 -17.46
N TYR A 427 -0.16 -14.86 -16.31
CA TYR A 427 0.36 -15.38 -15.04
C TYR A 427 -0.29 -16.71 -14.62
N GLN A 428 -1.57 -16.90 -14.95
CA GLN A 428 -2.30 -18.13 -14.70
C GLN A 428 -2.67 -18.79 -16.01
N THR A 429 -2.66 -20.13 -16.03
CA THR A 429 -3.06 -20.92 -17.21
C THR A 429 -4.52 -21.39 -17.14
N SER A 430 -5.22 -21.08 -16.05
CA SER A 430 -6.64 -21.31 -15.83
C SER A 430 -7.19 -20.22 -14.92
N PHE A 431 -8.49 -19.92 -14.97
CA PHE A 431 -9.10 -19.03 -13.97
C PHE A 431 -9.05 -19.65 -12.57
N ALA A 432 -9.44 -18.85 -11.57
CA ALA A 432 -9.52 -19.28 -10.19
C ALA A 432 -10.30 -20.60 -10.08
N PRO A 433 -9.69 -21.69 -9.56
CA PRO A 433 -10.35 -22.99 -9.53
C PRO A 433 -11.48 -23.03 -8.50
N PRO A 434 -12.44 -23.96 -8.63
CA PRO A 434 -13.41 -24.24 -7.58
C PRO A 434 -12.71 -24.56 -6.25
N ILE A 435 -13.35 -24.19 -5.14
CA ILE A 435 -12.84 -24.49 -3.80
C ILE A 435 -12.73 -26.00 -3.60
N ASN A 436 -11.59 -26.46 -3.08
CA ASN A 436 -11.36 -27.82 -2.65
C ASN A 436 -10.45 -27.80 -1.41
N ASN A 437 -10.99 -28.18 -0.25
CA ASN A 437 -10.30 -28.17 1.03
C ASN A 437 -10.75 -29.36 1.91
N PRO A 438 -10.18 -29.55 3.12
CA PRO A 438 -10.52 -30.68 3.98
C PRO A 438 -11.98 -30.73 4.45
N VAL A 439 -12.70 -29.60 4.40
CA VAL A 439 -14.08 -29.48 4.89
C VAL A 439 -15.08 -29.70 3.77
N TYR A 440 -14.84 -29.14 2.58
CA TYR A 440 -15.74 -29.24 1.45
C TYR A 440 -15.04 -29.04 0.10
N SER A 441 -15.73 -29.48 -0.95
CA SER A 441 -15.34 -29.27 -2.35
C SER A 441 -16.54 -28.73 -3.13
N VAL A 442 -16.27 -27.81 -4.05
CA VAL A 442 -17.26 -27.28 -4.98
C VAL A 442 -17.01 -27.89 -6.36
N GLU A 443 -18.06 -28.46 -6.95
CA GLU A 443 -18.03 -28.95 -8.33
C GLU A 443 -18.35 -27.81 -9.29
N ASP A 444 -17.60 -27.72 -10.39
CA ASP A 444 -17.92 -26.83 -11.50
C ASP A 444 -17.61 -27.51 -12.83
N PRO A 445 -18.64 -27.88 -13.62
CA PRO A 445 -18.45 -28.52 -14.91
C PRO A 445 -17.91 -27.58 -15.99
N ASP A 446 -17.99 -26.27 -15.79
CA ASP A 446 -17.54 -25.24 -16.72
C ASP A 446 -16.10 -24.78 -16.42
N PHE A 447 -15.47 -25.30 -15.35
CA PHE A 447 -14.07 -25.02 -15.05
C PHE A 447 -13.14 -25.70 -16.07
N VAL A 448 -12.33 -24.88 -16.75
CA VAL A 448 -11.30 -25.35 -17.67
C VAL A 448 -9.98 -25.52 -16.91
N SER A 449 -9.66 -26.76 -16.53
CA SER A 449 -8.35 -27.08 -15.97
C SER A 449 -7.26 -27.02 -17.04
N SER A 450 -6.06 -26.59 -16.69
CA SER A 450 -4.90 -26.59 -17.58
C SER A 450 -3.85 -27.63 -17.19
N SER A 451 -3.17 -28.19 -18.20
CA SER A 451 -1.98 -29.07 -18.06
C SER A 451 -0.70 -28.43 -18.60
N VAL A 452 -0.82 -27.18 -19.09
CA VAL A 452 0.30 -26.29 -19.42
C VAL A 452 1.09 -26.02 -18.14
N PRO A 453 2.43 -25.84 -18.19
CA PRO A 453 3.18 -25.54 -16.99
C PRO A 453 2.62 -24.25 -16.40
N SER A 454 2.29 -24.24 -15.10
CA SER A 454 2.07 -22.98 -14.41
C SER A 454 3.40 -22.24 -14.37
N PRO A 455 3.44 -20.95 -14.71
CA PRO A 455 4.70 -20.24 -14.65
C PRO A 455 5.21 -20.24 -13.20
N ALA A 456 4.39 -19.91 -12.19
CA ALA A 456 4.80 -19.72 -10.77
C ALA A 456 6.18 -19.00 -10.62
N THR A 457 6.48 -18.23 -11.68
CA THR A 457 7.67 -17.48 -12.12
C THR A 457 8.99 -18.23 -12.28
N LEU A 458 8.81 -19.39 -12.89
CA LEU A 458 9.76 -20.29 -13.54
C LEU A 458 10.71 -20.99 -12.57
N ALA A 459 10.08 -21.37 -11.44
CA ALA A 459 10.46 -22.33 -10.40
C ALA A 459 11.25 -23.53 -10.95
N GLY A 460 12.06 -24.29 -10.20
CA GLY A 460 11.93 -24.70 -8.79
C GLY A 460 12.74 -23.93 -7.75
N TYR A 461 12.23 -23.63 -6.55
CA TYR A 461 10.85 -23.25 -6.26
C TYR A 461 10.84 -21.78 -5.85
N SER A 462 11.47 -20.97 -6.72
CA SER A 462 11.07 -19.67 -7.30
C SER A 462 12.35 -18.92 -7.66
N SER A 463 13.15 -19.55 -8.53
CA SER A 463 14.62 -19.75 -8.49
C SER A 463 15.50 -18.49 -8.49
N VAL A 464 15.35 -17.73 -7.40
CA VAL A 464 16.18 -16.73 -6.72
C VAL A 464 16.42 -15.38 -7.41
N GLY A 465 15.89 -14.33 -6.78
CA GLY A 465 16.28 -12.93 -7.01
C GLY A 465 15.56 -12.19 -8.14
N PHE A 466 14.76 -12.84 -8.97
CA PHE A 466 14.13 -12.14 -10.10
C PHE A 466 12.79 -11.50 -9.67
N PRO A 467 12.59 -10.21 -9.99
CA PRO A 467 11.32 -9.55 -9.77
C PRO A 467 10.30 -9.92 -10.85
N GLY A 468 9.04 -9.89 -10.46
CA GLY A 468 7.93 -10.00 -11.39
C GLY A 468 6.71 -9.26 -10.88
N ILE A 469 6.09 -8.51 -11.76
CA ILE A 469 4.83 -7.80 -11.51
C ILE A 469 3.72 -8.47 -12.31
N VAL A 470 2.53 -8.52 -11.73
CA VAL A 470 1.31 -8.89 -12.44
C VAL A 470 0.34 -7.71 -12.45
N VAL A 471 -0.34 -7.50 -13.57
CA VAL A 471 -1.30 -6.41 -13.78
C VAL A 471 -2.58 -6.96 -14.45
N PRO A 472 -3.79 -6.52 -14.06
CA PRO A 472 -5.04 -7.02 -14.64
C PRO A 472 -5.09 -6.93 -16.16
N MET A 473 -5.49 -8.03 -16.82
CA MET A 473 -5.66 -8.08 -18.28
C MET A 473 -7.09 -8.39 -18.71
N GLY A 474 -8.03 -8.30 -17.78
CA GLY A 474 -9.47 -8.45 -18.03
C GLY A 474 -10.08 -9.68 -17.37
N PHE A 475 -11.29 -10.01 -17.84
CA PHE A 475 -12.18 -10.99 -17.23
C PHE A 475 -12.64 -12.04 -18.24
N GLY A 476 -12.70 -13.29 -17.80
CA GLY A 476 -13.36 -14.36 -18.57
C GLY A 476 -14.88 -14.25 -18.51
N SER A 477 -15.56 -15.09 -19.30
CA SER A 477 -17.01 -15.15 -19.42
C SER A 477 -17.76 -15.43 -18.11
N GLN A 478 -17.07 -16.01 -17.12
CA GLN A 478 -17.60 -16.25 -15.77
C GLN A 478 -17.42 -15.08 -14.80
N GLY A 479 -16.88 -13.94 -15.27
CA GLY A 479 -16.61 -12.77 -14.43
C GLY A 479 -15.39 -12.96 -13.51
N LEU A 480 -14.47 -13.87 -13.85
CA LEU A 480 -13.24 -14.10 -13.09
C LEU A 480 -12.08 -13.34 -13.74
N PRO A 481 -11.27 -12.59 -12.95
CA PRO A 481 -10.15 -11.85 -13.47
C PRO A 481 -8.95 -12.77 -13.76
N THR A 482 -8.04 -12.26 -14.58
CA THR A 482 -6.69 -12.78 -14.75
C THR A 482 -5.71 -11.64 -15.01
N THR A 483 -4.41 -11.93 -15.02
CA THR A 483 -3.35 -10.91 -15.14
C THR A 483 -2.31 -11.27 -16.18
N LEU A 484 -1.71 -10.23 -16.75
CA LEU A 484 -0.48 -10.29 -17.52
C LEU A 484 0.70 -10.17 -16.56
N SER A 485 1.75 -10.96 -16.78
CA SER A 485 3.00 -10.87 -16.02
C SER A 485 4.07 -10.15 -16.84
N PHE A 486 4.81 -9.25 -16.17
CA PHE A 486 6.13 -8.80 -16.62
C PHE A 486 7.18 -9.36 -15.66
N PHE A 487 8.19 -10.02 -16.20
CA PHE A 487 9.29 -10.62 -15.45
C PHE A 487 10.63 -10.05 -15.94
N GLY A 488 11.45 -9.56 -15.01
CA GLY A 488 12.66 -8.79 -15.32
C GLY A 488 13.89 -9.34 -14.63
N ARG A 489 15.05 -8.73 -14.88
CA ARG A 489 16.29 -9.11 -14.19
C ARG A 489 16.27 -8.62 -12.74
N PRO A 490 17.09 -9.22 -11.85
CA PRO A 490 17.25 -8.72 -10.48
C PRO A 490 17.56 -7.22 -10.46
N TYR A 491 16.89 -6.51 -9.56
CA TYR A 491 16.98 -5.07 -9.35
C TYR A 491 16.48 -4.18 -10.51
N GLU A 492 15.62 -4.73 -11.39
CA GLU A 492 14.94 -3.98 -12.44
C GLU A 492 13.45 -3.72 -12.14
N GLU A 493 13.05 -3.69 -10.86
CA GLU A 493 11.66 -3.40 -10.44
C GLU A 493 11.15 -2.11 -11.08
N GLY A 494 11.97 -1.05 -11.12
CA GLY A 494 11.60 0.21 -11.75
C GLY A 494 11.21 0.07 -13.23
N LYS A 495 11.92 -0.74 -14.01
CA LYS A 495 11.54 -1.02 -15.41
C LYS A 495 10.21 -1.75 -15.47
N LEU A 496 10.03 -2.77 -14.64
CA LEU A 496 8.79 -3.55 -14.60
C LEU A 496 7.59 -2.69 -14.20
N ILE A 497 7.76 -1.81 -13.21
CA ILE A 497 6.78 -0.82 -12.77
C ILE A 497 6.42 0.09 -13.94
N SER A 498 7.41 0.61 -14.68
CA SER A 498 7.15 1.49 -15.82
C SER A 498 6.28 0.82 -16.90
N TYR A 499 6.63 -0.41 -17.29
CA TYR A 499 5.89 -1.14 -18.33
C TYR A 499 4.49 -1.52 -17.89
N ALA A 500 4.34 -1.96 -16.64
CA ALA A 500 3.04 -2.28 -16.07
C ALA A 500 2.16 -1.05 -15.95
N TYR A 501 2.72 0.10 -15.53
CA TYR A 501 2.01 1.36 -15.42
C TYR A 501 1.50 1.83 -16.78
N ASP A 502 2.36 1.90 -17.80
CA ASP A 502 1.98 2.35 -19.14
C ASP A 502 0.88 1.43 -19.75
N TYR A 503 1.00 0.12 -19.55
CA TYR A 503 -0.05 -0.83 -19.92
C TYR A 503 -1.36 -0.60 -19.13
N GLU A 504 -1.28 -0.42 -17.82
CA GLU A 504 -2.44 -0.17 -16.95
C GLU A 504 -3.16 1.12 -17.36
N GLN A 505 -2.45 2.23 -17.53
CA GLN A 505 -3.03 3.52 -17.91
C GLN A 505 -3.71 3.46 -19.28
N ALA A 506 -3.15 2.69 -20.22
CA ALA A 506 -3.72 2.54 -21.54
C ALA A 506 -4.93 1.60 -21.63
N THR A 507 -5.20 0.80 -20.58
CA THR A 507 -6.20 -0.28 -20.63
C THR A 507 -7.28 -0.17 -19.56
N GLN A 508 -6.92 0.15 -18.31
CA GLN A 508 -7.84 0.33 -17.18
C GLN A 508 -8.82 -0.85 -17.02
N LEU A 509 -8.32 -2.08 -17.14
CA LEU A 509 -9.13 -3.31 -17.23
C LEU A 509 -9.60 -3.89 -15.88
N ARG A 510 -9.15 -3.32 -14.76
CA ARG A 510 -9.62 -3.73 -13.44
C ARG A 510 -11.06 -3.25 -13.23
N GLU A 511 -11.89 -4.11 -12.66
CA GLU A 511 -13.24 -3.76 -12.18
C GLU A 511 -13.44 -4.28 -10.76
N ALA A 512 -14.16 -3.53 -9.91
CA ALA A 512 -14.50 -3.97 -8.56
C ALA A 512 -15.45 -5.19 -8.59
N PRO A 513 -15.39 -6.11 -7.61
CA PRO A 513 -16.28 -7.26 -7.54
C PRO A 513 -17.75 -6.83 -7.42
N PRO A 514 -18.63 -7.24 -8.36
CA PRO A 514 -20.03 -6.79 -8.35
C PRO A 514 -20.87 -7.40 -7.21
N LEU A 515 -20.35 -8.43 -6.53
CA LEU A 515 -21.02 -9.10 -5.41
C LEU A 515 -20.95 -8.32 -4.10
N LEU A 516 -20.14 -7.25 -4.05
CA LEU A 516 -19.86 -6.45 -2.86
C LEU A 516 -20.05 -4.96 -3.21
N PRO A 517 -21.29 -4.49 -3.42
CA PRO A 517 -21.56 -3.11 -3.84
C PRO A 517 -21.10 -2.07 -2.80
N ALA A 518 -21.17 -0.79 -3.17
CA ALA A 518 -20.92 0.29 -2.22
C ALA A 518 -21.99 0.30 -1.11
N LEU A 519 -21.58 0.63 0.11
CA LEU A 519 -22.45 0.88 1.27
C LEU A 519 -22.87 2.36 1.34
N GLU A 520 -23.88 2.63 2.17
CA GLU A 520 -24.29 4.01 2.45
C GLU A 520 -23.14 4.78 3.12
N GLY A 521 -22.85 5.99 2.64
CA GLY A 521 -21.77 6.83 3.15
C GLY A 521 -20.41 6.61 2.48
N GLU A 522 -20.26 5.58 1.65
CA GLU A 522 -19.01 5.32 0.90
C GLU A 522 -18.85 6.22 -0.35
N GLU A 523 -19.86 7.01 -0.69
CA GLU A 523 -19.83 7.98 -1.79
C GLU A 523 -20.41 9.32 -1.33
N PHE A 524 -19.65 10.41 -1.48
CA PHE A 524 -20.09 11.76 -1.11
C PHE A 524 -19.39 12.82 -1.96
N GLU A 525 -20.02 13.99 -2.07
CA GLU A 525 -19.46 15.15 -2.78
C GLU A 525 -18.82 16.14 -1.80
N TYR A 526 -17.70 16.73 -2.22
CA TYR A 526 -17.05 17.85 -1.55
C TYR A 526 -16.61 18.89 -2.58
N VAL A 527 -16.45 20.14 -2.16
CA VAL A 527 -16.00 21.23 -3.02
C VAL A 527 -14.53 21.46 -2.72
N THR A 528 -13.74 21.78 -3.75
CA THR A 528 -12.29 21.98 -3.60
C THR A 528 -11.88 23.45 -3.65
N GLU A 529 -12.77 24.34 -4.09
CA GLU A 529 -12.52 25.79 -4.07
C GLU A 529 -13.83 26.55 -3.88
N VAL A 530 -13.95 27.28 -2.77
CA VAL A 530 -15.05 28.22 -2.54
C VAL A 530 -14.49 29.63 -2.42
N LEU A 531 -15.14 30.57 -3.12
CA LEU A 531 -14.89 32.00 -2.98
C LEU A 531 -15.93 32.60 -2.03
N VAL A 532 -15.46 33.15 -0.93
CA VAL A 532 -16.21 33.95 0.03
C VAL A 532 -15.98 35.42 -0.29
N GLN A 533 -17.04 36.16 -0.61
CA GLN A 533 -17.00 37.60 -0.87
C GLN A 533 -17.74 38.36 0.21
N GLY A 534 -17.01 39.17 0.97
CA GLY A 534 -17.55 40.18 1.86
C GLY A 534 -18.13 41.38 1.11
N THR A 535 -18.36 42.45 1.83
CA THR A 535 -19.01 43.66 1.38
C THR A 535 -18.18 44.89 1.73
N GLU A 536 -18.68 46.07 1.37
CA GLU A 536 -18.03 47.35 1.67
C GLU A 536 -18.37 47.85 3.10
N SER A 537 -18.68 46.93 4.01
CA SER A 537 -19.02 47.21 5.41
C SER A 537 -18.53 46.10 6.30
N ASP A 538 -18.23 46.42 7.56
CA ASP A 538 -17.78 45.46 8.60
C ASP A 538 -18.56 44.13 8.55
N ASP A 539 -17.87 43.08 8.14
CA ASP A 539 -18.32 41.71 8.00
C ASP A 539 -17.68 40.80 9.06
N THR A 540 -18.31 39.65 9.28
CA THR A 540 -17.77 38.58 10.14
C THR A 540 -17.82 37.29 9.33
N ILE A 541 -16.65 36.76 9.00
CA ILE A 541 -16.43 35.64 8.09
C ILE A 541 -15.77 34.51 8.87
N VAL A 542 -16.59 33.55 9.34
CA VAL A 542 -16.13 32.44 10.19
C VAL A 542 -16.39 31.11 9.49
N ALA A 543 -15.35 30.28 9.38
CA ALA A 543 -15.43 28.95 8.78
C ALA A 543 -16.44 28.07 9.53
N GLY A 544 -17.34 27.42 8.80
CA GLY A 544 -18.45 26.63 9.33
C GLY A 544 -19.70 27.42 9.74
N GLU A 545 -19.64 28.76 9.81
CA GLU A 545 -20.82 29.61 10.07
C GLU A 545 -21.48 30.15 8.78
N ILE A 546 -20.76 30.08 7.66
CA ILE A 546 -21.24 30.49 6.33
C ILE A 546 -21.48 29.25 5.47
N ALA A 547 -22.59 29.25 4.72
CA ALA A 547 -22.94 28.12 3.87
C ALA A 547 -21.89 27.89 2.78
N ASP A 548 -21.49 26.63 2.60
CA ASP A 548 -20.43 26.18 1.69
C ASP A 548 -19.02 26.69 2.06
N PHE A 549 -18.80 27.35 3.20
CA PHE A 549 -17.47 27.76 3.65
C PHE A 549 -17.02 26.89 4.82
N ASP A 550 -16.12 25.94 4.55
CA ASP A 550 -15.59 25.01 5.55
C ASP A 550 -14.16 25.37 6.01
N GLY A 551 -13.55 26.36 5.36
CA GLY A 551 -12.22 26.86 5.71
C GLY A 551 -11.10 25.96 5.20
N ASN A 552 -11.32 25.12 4.20
CA ASN A 552 -10.30 24.25 3.63
C ASN A 552 -10.08 24.56 2.16
N ALA A 553 -8.90 25.10 1.84
CA ALA A 553 -8.49 25.52 0.51
C ALA A 553 -9.45 26.55 -0.15
N ASP A 554 -10.03 27.42 0.67
CA ASP A 554 -10.98 28.44 0.21
C ASP A 554 -10.27 29.76 -0.11
N THR A 555 -10.92 30.60 -0.91
CA THR A 555 -10.51 31.99 -1.14
C THR A 555 -11.49 32.93 -0.45
N ILE A 556 -10.98 33.83 0.40
CA ILE A 556 -11.76 34.84 1.11
C ILE A 556 -11.33 36.23 0.63
N VAL A 557 -12.30 37.06 0.27
CA VAL A 557 -12.12 38.46 -0.08
C VAL A 557 -13.09 39.29 0.75
N ALA A 558 -12.62 39.91 1.83
CA ALA A 558 -13.46 40.68 2.77
C ALA A 558 -13.95 42.01 2.17
N ALA A 559 -13.12 42.63 1.33
CA ALA A 559 -13.37 43.83 0.54
C ALA A 559 -13.10 45.16 1.28
N ALA A 560 -14.08 45.79 1.91
CA ALA A 560 -13.81 47.03 2.65
C ALA A 560 -14.62 47.08 3.94
N GLY A 561 -14.05 47.59 5.02
CA GLY A 561 -14.65 47.53 6.35
C GLY A 561 -13.59 47.25 7.39
N ASN A 562 -13.99 47.16 8.66
CA ASN A 562 -13.13 46.54 9.66
C ASN A 562 -13.66 45.12 9.89
N ASP A 563 -13.09 44.17 9.16
CA ASP A 563 -13.62 42.83 9.02
C ASP A 563 -13.00 41.86 10.03
N LEU A 564 -13.80 40.89 10.47
CA LEU A 564 -13.34 39.79 11.30
C LEU A 564 -13.38 38.50 10.48
N ILE A 565 -12.22 37.90 10.23
CA ILE A 565 -12.08 36.64 9.51
C ILE A 565 -11.52 35.58 10.46
N ASP A 566 -12.12 34.39 10.52
CA ASP A 566 -11.65 33.29 11.34
C ASP A 566 -11.71 31.95 10.57
N THR A 567 -10.53 31.40 10.31
CA THR A 567 -10.30 30.12 9.62
C THR A 567 -9.76 29.03 10.54
N THR A 568 -9.65 29.30 11.85
CA THR A 568 -8.96 28.42 12.81
C THR A 568 -9.68 27.10 13.08
N THR A 569 -10.94 26.96 12.66
CA THR A 569 -11.74 25.74 12.79
C THR A 569 -11.52 24.74 11.65
N ALA A 570 -10.78 25.12 10.62
CA ALA A 570 -10.49 24.28 9.45
C ALA A 570 -9.77 22.98 9.82
N ILE A 571 -10.02 21.90 9.08
CA ILE A 571 -9.34 20.61 9.29
C ILE A 571 -7.97 20.65 8.61
N SER A 572 -7.89 21.04 7.34
CA SER A 572 -6.66 21.05 6.55
C SER A 572 -6.14 22.46 6.22
N GLY A 573 -6.99 23.49 6.35
CA GLY A 573 -6.64 24.88 6.05
C GLY A 573 -6.26 25.08 4.59
N GLY A 574 -5.18 25.80 4.28
CA GLY A 574 -4.74 26.04 2.90
C GLY A 574 -5.46 27.20 2.21
N ASN A 575 -6.09 28.08 2.98
CA ASN A 575 -6.91 29.18 2.49
C ASN A 575 -6.07 30.33 1.93
N LEU A 576 -6.69 31.10 1.06
CA LEU A 576 -6.18 32.36 0.53
C LEU A 576 -7.08 33.51 1.01
N ILE A 577 -6.57 34.36 1.88
CA ILE A 577 -7.36 35.35 2.62
C ILE A 577 -6.90 36.76 2.26
N TYR A 578 -7.81 37.59 1.78
CA TYR A 578 -7.62 39.01 1.49
C TYR A 578 -8.53 39.83 2.41
N GLY A 579 -7.95 40.63 3.31
CA GLY A 579 -8.65 41.56 4.20
C GLY A 579 -9.29 42.70 3.38
N GLY A 580 -8.45 43.51 2.75
CA GLY A 580 -8.91 44.55 1.84
C GLY A 580 -8.67 45.94 2.42
N ASP A 581 -9.64 46.84 2.27
CA ASP A 581 -9.54 48.21 2.78
C ASP A 581 -10.16 48.32 4.20
N GLY A 582 -9.38 48.70 5.19
CA GLY A 582 -9.80 48.99 6.56
C GLY A 582 -9.00 48.20 7.58
N ASN A 583 -9.34 48.30 8.86
CA ASN A 583 -8.53 47.68 9.92
C ASN A 583 -9.11 46.32 10.29
N ASP A 584 -8.53 45.28 9.70
CA ASP A 584 -9.05 43.92 9.76
C ASP A 584 -8.44 43.10 10.91
N THR A 585 -9.17 42.08 11.33
CA THR A 585 -8.67 41.06 12.25
C THR A 585 -8.86 39.69 11.62
N ILE A 586 -7.74 39.02 11.33
CA ILE A 586 -7.70 37.74 10.64
C ILE A 586 -7.09 36.70 11.57
N PHE A 587 -7.89 35.76 12.04
CA PHE A 587 -7.44 34.56 12.74
C PHE A 587 -7.14 33.45 11.71
N VAL A 588 -5.87 33.07 11.67
CA VAL A 588 -5.29 32.25 10.59
C VAL A 588 -5.02 30.84 11.12
N GLY A 589 -5.46 29.84 10.35
CA GLY A 589 -5.41 28.43 10.71
C GLY A 589 -4.11 27.73 10.32
N LEU A 590 -4.19 26.83 9.35
CA LEU A 590 -3.13 25.90 8.96
C LEU A 590 -2.80 26.11 7.48
N ASN A 591 -1.51 26.25 7.13
CA ASN A 591 -1.08 26.41 5.74
C ASN A 591 -1.78 27.54 4.96
N ASP A 592 -2.32 28.53 5.66
CA ASP A 592 -3.09 29.62 5.06
C ASP A 592 -2.17 30.75 4.59
N LYS A 593 -2.63 31.51 3.59
CA LYS A 593 -1.99 32.74 3.13
C LYS A 593 -2.93 33.90 3.37
N ALA A 594 -2.60 34.75 4.34
CA ALA A 594 -3.39 35.91 4.73
C ALA A 594 -2.68 37.21 4.37
N TYR A 595 -3.42 38.12 3.75
CA TYR A 595 -2.99 39.45 3.34
C TYR A 595 -3.95 40.46 3.98
N GLY A 596 -3.46 41.36 4.84
CA GLY A 596 -4.24 42.47 5.42
C GLY A 596 -4.64 43.48 4.34
N GLU A 597 -3.69 43.78 3.45
CA GLU A 597 -3.80 44.74 2.34
C GLU A 597 -3.70 46.20 2.79
N ALA A 598 -4.77 46.89 3.17
CA ALA A 598 -4.73 48.32 3.46
C ALA A 598 -5.45 48.69 4.76
N GLY A 599 -4.70 49.02 5.81
CA GLY A 599 -5.23 49.42 7.11
C GLY A 599 -4.21 49.16 8.20
N ASP A 600 -4.57 49.42 9.45
CA ASP A 600 -3.76 48.91 10.58
C ASP A 600 -4.37 47.55 11.01
N ASP A 601 -3.82 46.46 10.49
CA ASP A 601 -4.41 45.12 10.55
C ASP A 601 -3.84 44.25 11.67
N ILE A 602 -4.63 43.23 12.07
CA ILE A 602 -4.21 42.18 13.00
C ILE A 602 -4.31 40.84 12.30
N LEU A 603 -3.17 40.19 12.06
CA LEU A 603 -3.11 38.82 11.53
C LEU A 603 -2.57 37.90 12.62
N ASP A 604 -3.40 36.98 13.10
CA ASP A 604 -3.10 36.13 14.26
C ASP A 604 -3.11 34.64 13.91
N ALA A 605 -1.92 34.08 13.71
CA ALA A 605 -1.66 32.64 13.58
C ALA A 605 -1.14 32.02 14.90
N SER A 606 -1.32 32.68 16.05
CA SER A 606 -0.85 32.14 17.35
C SER A 606 -1.59 30.88 17.80
N GLN A 607 -2.83 30.71 17.35
CA GLN A 607 -3.60 29.45 17.45
C GLN A 607 -3.45 28.57 16.21
N GLY A 608 -2.75 29.07 15.19
CA GLY A 608 -2.50 28.38 13.94
C GLY A 608 -1.56 27.19 14.14
N ARG A 609 -1.65 26.25 13.19
CA ARG A 609 -0.94 24.97 13.26
C ARG A 609 0.31 24.95 12.35
N GLY A 610 0.82 26.13 12.01
CA GLY A 610 2.03 26.33 11.20
C GLY A 610 1.81 26.33 9.69
N GLY A 611 2.88 26.60 8.95
CA GLY A 611 2.87 26.68 7.48
C GLY A 611 2.22 27.93 6.92
N ASN A 612 1.86 28.91 7.76
CA ASN A 612 1.12 30.08 7.32
C ASN A 612 2.02 31.15 6.73
N LEU A 613 1.47 31.95 5.82
CA LEU A 613 2.06 33.19 5.33
C LEU A 613 1.16 34.36 5.71
N LEU A 614 1.69 35.32 6.45
CA LEU A 614 1.00 36.53 6.88
C LEU A 614 1.70 37.74 6.26
N SER A 615 0.96 38.59 5.55
CA SER A 615 1.43 39.85 4.97
C SER A 615 0.53 40.98 5.45
N GLY A 616 1.10 41.96 6.15
CA GLY A 616 0.38 43.11 6.70
C GLY A 616 -0.13 44.00 5.57
N GLY A 617 0.80 44.56 4.78
CA GLY A 617 0.48 45.33 3.59
C GLY A 617 0.79 46.82 3.78
N LEU A 618 -0.24 47.67 3.77
CA LEU A 618 -0.13 49.11 3.95
C LEU A 618 -0.73 49.53 5.29
N GLY A 619 0.09 50.01 6.21
CA GLY A 619 -0.35 50.54 7.50
C GLY A 619 0.50 49.96 8.62
N ASN A 620 0.12 50.17 9.89
CA ASN A 620 0.93 49.68 11.01
C ASN A 620 0.32 48.40 11.54
N ASP A 621 0.87 47.29 11.10
CA ASP A 621 0.24 45.99 11.26
C ASP A 621 0.77 45.24 12.48
N THR A 622 -0.05 44.32 12.98
CA THR A 622 0.29 43.45 14.10
C THR A 622 0.14 42.00 13.70
N LEU A 623 1.26 41.28 13.60
CA LEU A 623 1.31 39.89 13.16
C LEU A 623 1.72 38.98 14.31
N TYR A 624 0.98 37.89 14.54
CA TYR A 624 1.29 36.87 15.52
C TYR A 624 1.55 35.52 14.86
N ALA A 625 2.65 34.88 15.22
CA ALA A 625 3.05 33.55 14.75
C ALA A 625 3.18 32.57 15.91
N SER A 626 3.03 31.28 15.60
CA SER A 626 3.44 30.20 16.49
C SER A 626 4.77 29.61 15.99
N SER A 627 4.70 28.60 15.13
CA SER A 627 5.85 27.88 14.61
C SER A 627 5.69 27.57 13.13
N ASN A 628 6.80 27.56 12.40
CA ASN A 628 6.84 27.28 10.96
C ASN A 628 5.97 28.25 10.11
N ASP A 629 5.91 29.53 10.50
CA ASP A 629 5.16 30.57 9.79
C ASP A 629 6.09 31.61 9.13
N GLN A 630 5.57 32.32 8.13
CA GLN A 630 6.26 33.43 7.46
C GLN A 630 5.49 34.73 7.65
N LEU A 631 6.11 35.74 8.26
CA LEU A 631 5.51 37.02 8.57
C LEU A 631 6.22 38.14 7.81
N TYR A 632 5.43 38.96 7.12
CA TYR A 632 5.87 40.12 6.35
C TYR A 632 5.06 41.35 6.81
N GLY A 633 5.71 42.35 7.43
CA GLY A 633 5.04 43.61 7.82
C GLY A 633 4.70 44.48 6.60
N ASP A 634 5.61 44.51 5.62
CA ASP A 634 5.54 45.25 4.36
C ASP A 634 5.75 46.77 4.50
N GLN A 635 4.72 47.61 4.62
CA GLN A 635 4.87 49.07 4.71
C GLN A 635 4.20 49.65 5.95
N GLY A 636 4.99 50.18 6.86
CA GLY A 636 4.53 50.87 8.06
C GLY A 636 5.46 50.66 9.22
N ASP A 637 5.04 51.04 10.43
CA ASP A 637 5.78 50.72 11.65
C ASP A 637 5.16 49.47 12.30
N ASP A 638 5.62 48.28 11.89
CA ASP A 638 4.93 47.02 12.17
C ASP A 638 5.38 46.32 13.46
N GLN A 639 4.53 45.45 13.99
CA GLN A 639 4.83 44.64 15.16
C GLN A 639 4.65 43.15 14.86
N LEU A 640 5.74 42.40 14.96
CA LEU A 640 5.75 40.96 14.69
C LEU A 640 6.05 40.20 15.99
N PHE A 641 5.13 39.34 16.38
CA PHE A 641 5.18 38.53 17.61
C PHE A 641 5.36 37.06 17.27
N VAL A 642 6.29 36.40 17.95
CA VAL A 642 6.50 34.95 17.81
C VAL A 642 6.35 34.27 19.17
N GLY A 643 5.40 33.32 19.21
CA GLY A 643 5.14 32.40 20.31
C GLY A 643 6.15 31.25 20.38
N ALA A 644 5.71 30.07 20.80
CA ALA A 644 6.55 28.89 21.00
C ALA A 644 6.69 28.04 19.72
N GLY A 645 7.79 27.28 19.59
CA GLY A 645 7.99 26.24 18.57
C GLY A 645 9.08 26.56 17.53
N GLY A 646 9.19 27.82 17.10
CA GLY A 646 10.29 28.28 16.23
C GLY A 646 10.10 28.00 14.74
N ASP A 647 11.19 28.00 13.97
CA ASP A 647 11.20 27.86 12.49
C ASP A 647 10.46 28.95 11.71
N ASN A 648 10.32 30.15 12.27
CA ASN A 648 9.61 31.23 11.60
C ASN A 648 10.54 32.10 10.74
N LEU A 649 10.02 32.66 9.66
CA LEU A 649 10.68 33.70 8.85
C LEU A 649 9.99 35.04 9.07
N LEU A 650 10.74 36.08 9.43
CA LEU A 650 10.20 37.39 9.75
C LEU A 650 10.90 38.50 8.97
N THR A 651 10.11 39.37 8.33
CA THR A 651 10.57 40.58 7.64
C THR A 651 9.65 41.73 8.04
N GLY A 652 10.18 42.85 8.53
CA GLY A 652 9.38 44.03 8.87
C GLY A 652 9.03 44.82 7.61
N GLY A 653 10.03 45.15 6.81
CA GLY A 653 9.86 45.83 5.53
C GLY A 653 10.24 47.30 5.63
N ALA A 654 9.33 48.18 5.25
CA ALA A 654 9.57 49.61 5.16
C ALA A 654 8.95 50.36 6.35
N GLY A 655 9.77 50.67 7.34
CA GLY A 655 9.43 51.60 8.42
C GLY A 655 10.25 51.32 9.68
N SER A 656 9.62 51.46 10.85
CA SER A 656 10.26 51.28 12.16
C SER A 656 9.68 50.07 12.88
N ASP A 657 10.09 48.89 12.45
CA ASP A 657 9.46 47.63 12.87
C ASP A 657 9.99 47.08 14.19
N GLN A 658 9.14 46.31 14.88
CA GLN A 658 9.44 45.70 16.17
C GLN A 658 9.21 44.19 16.14
N PHE A 659 10.23 43.44 16.56
CA PHE A 659 10.19 41.99 16.64
C PHE A 659 10.16 41.54 18.10
N TRP A 660 9.12 40.83 18.49
CA TRP A 660 8.88 40.32 19.84
C TRP A 660 8.92 38.79 19.83
N ILE A 661 10.12 38.23 20.01
CA ILE A 661 10.33 36.77 20.02
C ILE A 661 10.38 36.29 21.47
N ALA A 662 9.30 35.67 21.94
CA ALA A 662 9.10 35.30 23.35
C ALA A 662 8.84 33.80 23.49
N ASN A 663 9.91 33.02 23.35
CA ASN A 663 9.88 31.56 23.51
C ASN A 663 9.85 31.14 25.00
N GLY A 664 8.80 30.42 25.39
CA GLY A 664 8.70 29.81 26.73
C GLY A 664 9.68 28.64 26.95
N GLU A 665 10.04 27.96 25.86
CA GLU A 665 11.02 26.87 25.80
C GLU A 665 11.94 27.07 24.59
N LEU A 666 13.13 26.47 24.59
CA LEU A 666 14.02 26.55 23.42
C LEU A 666 13.35 25.86 22.22
N PRO A 667 13.18 26.55 21.07
CA PRO A 667 12.56 25.94 19.91
C PRO A 667 13.47 24.88 19.30
N SER A 668 12.87 23.89 18.62
CA SER A 668 13.59 22.85 17.89
C SER A 668 14.33 23.38 16.65
N ALA A 669 13.85 24.51 16.09
CA ALA A 669 14.46 25.21 14.97
C ALA A 669 14.49 26.74 15.19
N PRO A 670 15.48 27.47 14.65
CA PRO A 670 15.64 28.90 14.91
C PRO A 670 14.61 29.75 14.13
N ASN A 671 14.18 30.85 14.72
CA ASN A 671 13.51 31.92 13.98
C ASN A 671 14.54 32.75 13.20
N THR A 672 14.21 33.13 11.97
CA THR A 672 15.04 33.95 11.09
C THR A 672 14.41 35.32 10.90
N VAL A 673 15.11 36.37 11.30
CA VAL A 673 14.74 37.77 11.01
C VAL A 673 15.66 38.29 9.90
N THR A 674 15.08 38.80 8.81
CA THR A 674 15.83 39.23 7.62
C THR A 674 16.05 40.75 7.56
N ASP A 675 15.42 41.49 8.46
CA ASP A 675 15.42 42.95 8.49
C ASP A 675 16.59 43.53 9.30
N PHE A 676 17.24 44.60 8.80
CA PHE A 676 18.48 45.16 9.38
C PHE A 676 18.60 46.69 9.31
#